data_AF-A0A7Y9E344-F1
#
_entry.id   AF-A0A7Y9E344-F1
#
_cell.length_a   1.000
_cell.length_b   1.000
_cell.length_c   1.000
_cell.angle_alpha   90.00
_cell.angle_beta   90.00
_cell.angle_gamma   90.00
#
_symmetry.space_group_name_H-M   'P 1'
#
loop_
_entity.id
_entity.type
_entity.pdbx_description
1 polymer ?
#
loop_
_entity_poly.entity_id
_entity_poly.type
_entity_poly.pdbx_seq_one_letter_code
_entity_poly.pdbx_strand_id
1 'polypeptide(L)'
;MSEPELPRRRLRFYGLSDYATFFQLEQVVGLLGALDSSQQPSEVNDVVEIHHAGRFADQDLFPASVTEEERRALRARIADVRRIVGTFFSQVDDANFATRITEVDFQYHTDVLDLLARNGVFHRCSASVVLPALKQARFHTGELLSNAALVRAYDAEVRALLLASPKHAEQIIAKHLQADGGRDIHLPQSLTADDSRGLIETYIDSDGPNPNYLKLVADARTDRNTGIDPKLKLKAQRAYDAYWKKHFETNEGIKTGCEIRVADDQDDPVATSLDGLVGKYSYSREWLNASLDNPSILNNFIYLFEFSSHHMLLNFPSFSAQLGVVERFLVTTGKDSYRTGAAFDHSNQASFLQLVMYEQFLRSESIELENVLAWFFEDYLPAEFGVDNLRFRPASSTASFLEKARHLFAEMESVLKQYSLYVENGQLDPELLAMTSEQLSYRAIPSFVEGKYVYVTDNPEVRRIQHLLFSDQAVLGYIDGSLQEDTFARLILKHDVPYEAFAEHQRADIDFLVEGGIVENENGKPLRFANLAQFEVLLSLNNFEAASFNRHSQASQDAIEEMEQKGWVTRRSSLLTAPESSYFNYMLNQSEFSNGPDLRNRYLHGSQADGEDDREHFHTYIHALRLLVALVIKINDDLELRESN
;
A
#
# COMPACT_ATOMS: atom_id res chain seq x y z
N MET A 1 -20.42 35.07 -35.78
CA MET A 1 -20.73 34.05 -34.76
C MET A 1 -19.89 34.43 -33.56
N SER A 2 -20.52 35.03 -32.55
CA SER A 2 -19.89 35.32 -31.27
C SER A 2 -19.48 34.00 -30.62
N GLU A 3 -18.23 33.91 -30.17
CA GLU A 3 -17.77 32.83 -29.30
C GLU A 3 -18.72 32.73 -28.10
N PRO A 4 -19.12 31.52 -27.68
CA PRO A 4 -19.89 31.36 -26.45
C PRO A 4 -19.03 31.87 -25.28
N GLU A 5 -19.54 32.86 -24.54
CA GLU A 5 -18.96 33.29 -23.27
C GLU A 5 -18.79 32.05 -22.38
N LEU A 6 -17.53 31.73 -22.05
CA LEU A 6 -17.22 30.71 -21.06
C LEU A 6 -17.92 31.09 -19.74
N PRO A 7 -18.66 30.18 -19.09
CA PRO A 7 -19.34 30.49 -17.84
C PRO A 7 -18.35 31.03 -16.80
N ARG A 8 -18.73 32.12 -16.14
CA ARG A 8 -17.92 32.78 -15.10
C ARG A 8 -17.50 31.75 -14.06
N ARG A 9 -16.18 31.54 -13.91
CA ARG A 9 -15.64 30.64 -12.89
C ARG A 9 -15.85 31.26 -11.51
N ARG A 10 -16.72 30.65 -10.69
CA ARG A 10 -17.01 31.14 -9.33
C ARG A 10 -15.85 30.86 -8.38
N LEU A 11 -15.65 31.76 -7.42
CA LEU A 11 -14.54 31.73 -6.45
C LEU A 11 -14.63 30.54 -5.49
N ARG A 12 -13.52 29.80 -5.30
CA ARG A 12 -13.43 28.73 -4.30
C ARG A 12 -12.08 28.74 -3.58
N PHE A 13 -12.11 28.61 -2.27
CA PHE A 13 -10.93 28.46 -1.42
C PHE A 13 -10.61 26.97 -1.24
N TYR A 14 -9.49 26.51 -1.81
CA TYR A 14 -9.08 25.10 -1.78
C TYR A 14 -8.15 24.75 -0.60
N GLY A 15 -7.66 25.76 0.12
CA GLY A 15 -6.68 25.61 1.19
C GLY A 15 -5.34 26.26 0.85
N LEU A 16 -4.48 26.40 1.87
CA LEU A 16 -3.17 27.06 1.71
C LEU A 16 -2.17 26.25 0.89
N SER A 17 -2.31 24.93 0.89
CA SER A 17 -1.42 24.00 0.17
C SER A 17 -1.81 23.78 -1.29
N ASP A 18 -2.93 24.37 -1.74
CA ASP A 18 -3.41 24.22 -3.12
C ASP A 18 -3.12 25.50 -3.93
N TYR A 19 -2.27 25.37 -4.94
CA TYR A 19 -1.88 26.46 -5.83
C TYR A 19 -3.07 27.12 -6.56
N ALA A 20 -4.17 26.38 -6.80
CA ALA A 20 -5.39 26.91 -7.41
C ALA A 20 -6.03 28.04 -6.58
N THR A 21 -5.80 28.05 -5.27
CA THR A 21 -6.22 29.14 -4.37
C THR A 21 -5.60 30.47 -4.82
N PHE A 22 -4.30 30.51 -5.13
CA PHE A 22 -3.58 31.75 -5.41
C PHE A 22 -3.88 32.37 -6.78
N PHE A 23 -4.39 31.59 -7.75
CA PHE A 23 -4.78 32.13 -9.07
C PHE A 23 -6.06 32.97 -9.04
N GLN A 24 -6.82 32.95 -7.95
CA GLN A 24 -8.14 33.60 -7.84
C GLN A 24 -8.10 34.93 -7.05
N LEU A 25 -6.92 35.38 -6.60
CA LEU A 25 -6.79 36.50 -5.66
C LEU A 25 -7.39 37.82 -6.18
N GLU A 26 -7.30 38.09 -7.48
CA GLU A 26 -7.91 39.29 -8.09
C GLU A 26 -9.44 39.27 -7.99
N GLN A 27 -10.06 38.10 -8.15
CA GLN A 27 -11.52 37.93 -8.00
C GLN A 27 -11.97 38.20 -6.56
N VAL A 28 -11.14 37.87 -5.56
CA VAL A 28 -11.43 38.13 -4.14
C VAL A 28 -11.56 39.62 -3.88
N VAL A 29 -10.62 40.43 -4.39
CA VAL A 29 -10.62 41.89 -4.21
C VAL A 29 -11.88 42.50 -4.83
N GLY A 30 -12.22 42.09 -6.05
CA GLY A 30 -13.43 42.55 -6.73
C GLY A 30 -14.71 42.20 -5.97
N LEU A 31 -14.81 40.96 -5.47
CA LEU A 31 -16.01 40.48 -4.76
C LEU A 31 -16.17 41.16 -3.40
N LEU A 32 -15.10 41.26 -2.61
CA LEU A 32 -15.15 41.91 -1.29
C LEU A 32 -15.30 43.43 -1.38
N GLY A 33 -14.71 44.07 -2.38
CA GLY A 33 -14.83 45.51 -2.62
C GLY A 33 -16.26 45.91 -2.97
N ALA A 34 -16.96 45.07 -3.76
CA ALA A 34 -18.33 45.30 -4.21
C ALA A 34 -19.41 44.88 -3.20
N LEU A 35 -19.05 44.35 -2.03
CA LEU A 35 -20.02 43.92 -1.00
C LEU A 35 -20.86 45.09 -0.50
N ASP A 36 -22.14 45.07 -0.84
CA ASP A 36 -23.18 45.85 -0.19
C ASP A 36 -23.88 45.01 0.87
N SER A 37 -23.63 45.36 2.11
CA SER A 37 -24.05 44.59 3.25
C SER A 37 -25.56 44.81 3.57
N SER A 38 -26.21 45.77 2.91
CA SER A 38 -27.66 45.98 2.97
C SER A 38 -28.45 45.07 2.02
N GLN A 39 -27.78 44.47 1.02
CA GLN A 39 -28.41 43.60 0.03
C GLN A 39 -28.20 42.13 0.40
N GLN A 40 -29.28 41.35 0.30
CA GLN A 40 -29.22 39.90 0.51
C GLN A 40 -29.19 39.19 -0.84
N PRO A 41 -28.21 38.30 -1.09
CA PRO A 41 -28.22 37.45 -2.25
C PRO A 41 -29.48 36.57 -2.27
N SER A 42 -30.07 36.38 -3.45
CA SER A 42 -31.21 35.48 -3.64
C SER A 42 -30.80 34.03 -3.82
N GLU A 43 -29.60 33.80 -4.37
CA GLU A 43 -29.11 32.47 -4.74
C GLU A 43 -28.08 31.94 -3.75
N VAL A 44 -28.18 30.66 -3.40
CA VAL A 44 -27.25 30.00 -2.47
C VAL A 44 -25.81 29.98 -2.99
N ASN A 45 -25.59 29.85 -4.31
CA ASN A 45 -24.25 29.86 -4.90
C ASN A 45 -23.52 31.19 -4.66
N ASP A 46 -24.23 32.32 -4.73
CA ASP A 46 -23.65 33.65 -4.44
C ASP A 46 -23.25 33.77 -2.96
N VAL A 47 -24.08 33.23 -2.06
CA VAL A 47 -23.80 33.22 -0.62
C VAL A 47 -22.56 32.39 -0.31
N VAL A 48 -22.40 31.23 -0.97
CA VAL A 48 -21.23 30.37 -0.82
C VAL A 48 -19.98 31.03 -1.42
N GLU A 49 -20.11 31.69 -2.57
CA GLU A 49 -19.00 32.44 -3.19
C GLU A 49 -18.50 33.57 -2.26
N ILE A 50 -19.43 34.30 -1.62
CA ILE A 50 -19.14 35.30 -0.59
C ILE A 50 -18.48 34.67 0.64
N HIS A 51 -18.91 33.48 1.06
CA HIS A 51 -18.27 32.73 2.15
C HIS A 51 -16.82 32.41 1.81
N HIS A 52 -16.54 31.92 0.60
CA HIS A 52 -15.18 31.64 0.13
C HIS A 52 -14.32 32.90 0.09
N ALA A 53 -14.82 34.04 -0.40
CA ALA A 53 -14.09 35.31 -0.34
C ALA A 53 -13.70 35.71 1.10
N GLY A 54 -14.59 35.47 2.07
CA GLY A 54 -14.28 35.65 3.49
C GLY A 54 -13.14 34.75 3.98
N ARG A 55 -13.06 33.50 3.49
CA ARG A 55 -11.98 32.55 3.85
C ARG A 55 -10.61 33.03 3.36
N PHE A 56 -10.53 33.59 2.14
CA PHE A 56 -9.31 34.23 1.65
C PHE A 56 -8.87 35.39 2.57
N ALA A 57 -9.82 36.26 2.94
CA ALA A 57 -9.54 37.39 3.81
C ALA A 57 -9.14 36.96 5.24
N ASP A 58 -9.76 35.91 5.80
CA ASP A 58 -9.39 35.33 7.10
C ASP A 58 -7.95 34.80 7.11
N GLN A 59 -7.43 34.35 5.96
CA GLN A 59 -6.05 33.87 5.78
C GLN A 59 -5.09 34.94 5.25
N ASP A 60 -5.55 36.19 5.13
CA ASP A 60 -4.77 37.30 4.59
C ASP A 60 -4.21 37.10 3.17
N LEU A 61 -4.96 36.40 2.32
CA LEU A 61 -4.58 36.11 0.95
C LEU A 61 -5.14 37.17 0.00
N PHE A 62 -4.25 38.00 -0.54
CA PHE A 62 -4.58 39.08 -1.50
C PHE A 62 -3.45 39.22 -2.53
N PRO A 63 -3.71 39.80 -3.73
CA PRO A 63 -2.68 40.10 -4.69
C PRO A 63 -1.60 41.02 -4.12
N ALA A 64 -0.35 40.87 -4.58
CA ALA A 64 0.77 41.71 -4.14
C ALA A 64 0.62 43.20 -4.53
N SER A 65 -0.29 43.50 -5.47
CA SER A 65 -0.65 44.85 -5.91
C SER A 65 -1.50 45.63 -4.90
N VAL A 66 -2.09 44.97 -3.90
CA VAL A 66 -2.97 45.60 -2.90
C VAL A 66 -2.16 46.28 -1.80
N THR A 67 -2.50 47.52 -1.47
CA THR A 67 -1.85 48.30 -0.40
C THR A 67 -2.24 47.82 1.00
N GLU A 68 -1.45 48.15 2.02
CA GLU A 68 -1.73 47.75 3.41
C GLU A 68 -3.01 48.42 3.96
N GLU A 69 -3.36 49.62 3.49
CA GLU A 69 -4.65 50.25 3.77
C GLU A 69 -5.82 49.47 3.15
N GLU A 70 -5.73 49.10 1.88
CA GLU A 70 -6.77 48.33 1.18
C GLU A 70 -6.92 46.94 1.78
N ARG A 71 -5.82 46.27 2.11
CA ARG A 71 -5.81 44.97 2.81
C ARG A 71 -6.56 45.04 4.13
N ARG A 72 -6.33 46.08 4.95
CA ARG A 72 -7.10 46.31 6.19
C ARG A 72 -8.58 46.54 5.91
N ALA A 73 -8.92 47.32 4.88
CA ALA A 73 -10.31 47.57 4.50
C ALA A 73 -11.03 46.29 4.05
N LEU A 74 -10.37 45.45 3.24
CA LEU A 74 -10.91 44.16 2.79
C LEU A 74 -11.09 43.17 3.95
N ARG A 75 -10.14 43.09 4.88
CA ARG A 75 -10.29 42.28 6.11
C ARG A 75 -11.48 42.75 6.96
N ALA A 76 -11.74 44.05 7.05
CA ALA A 76 -12.89 44.56 7.79
C ALA A 76 -14.24 44.05 7.22
N ARG A 77 -14.30 43.69 5.93
CA ARG A 77 -15.49 43.11 5.28
C ARG A 77 -15.82 41.69 5.74
N ILE A 78 -14.94 41.00 6.47
CA ILE A 78 -15.23 39.65 7.01
C ILE A 78 -16.48 39.67 7.91
N ALA A 79 -16.69 40.74 8.67
CA ALA A 79 -17.90 40.91 9.49
C ALA A 79 -19.17 40.99 8.63
N ASP A 80 -19.11 41.70 7.49
CA ASP A 80 -20.21 41.78 6.53
C ASP A 80 -20.49 40.41 5.89
N VAL A 81 -19.43 39.68 5.48
CA VAL A 81 -19.54 38.30 4.95
C VAL A 81 -20.27 37.40 5.93
N ARG A 82 -19.82 37.36 7.19
CA ARG A 82 -20.44 36.52 8.24
C ARG A 82 -21.91 36.89 8.45
N ARG A 83 -22.25 38.18 8.41
CA ARG A 83 -23.63 38.65 8.55
C ARG A 83 -24.50 38.26 7.36
N ILE A 84 -24.02 38.40 6.13
CA ILE A 84 -24.77 38.03 4.92
C ILE A 84 -25.09 36.54 4.95
N VAL A 85 -24.06 35.70 5.16
CA VAL A 85 -24.19 34.24 5.21
C VAL A 85 -25.17 33.83 6.32
N GLY A 86 -24.98 34.34 7.55
CA GLY A 86 -25.86 34.00 8.67
C GLY A 86 -27.31 34.43 8.45
N THR A 87 -27.53 35.64 7.91
CA THR A 87 -28.88 36.15 7.62
C THR A 87 -29.57 35.31 6.57
N PHE A 88 -28.89 34.94 5.48
CA PHE A 88 -29.47 34.08 4.44
C PHE A 88 -29.95 32.75 5.02
N PHE A 89 -29.08 32.02 5.72
CA PHE A 89 -29.42 30.68 6.23
C PHE A 89 -30.39 30.71 7.43
N SER A 90 -30.40 31.78 8.23
CA SER A 90 -31.39 31.94 9.31
C SER A 90 -32.83 32.09 8.82
N GLN A 91 -33.02 32.58 7.59
CA GLN A 91 -34.34 32.70 6.95
C GLN A 91 -34.80 31.40 6.27
N VAL A 92 -33.95 30.37 6.23
CA VAL A 92 -34.30 29.08 5.63
C VAL A 92 -35.17 28.28 6.59
N ASP A 93 -36.35 27.90 6.10
CA ASP A 93 -37.37 27.09 6.78
C ASP A 93 -38.02 26.08 5.82
N ASP A 94 -38.93 25.24 6.34
CA ASP A 94 -39.62 24.21 5.55
C ASP A 94 -40.41 24.76 4.36
N ALA A 95 -40.91 26.00 4.44
CA ALA A 95 -41.73 26.57 3.37
C ALA A 95 -40.89 27.03 2.17
N ASN A 96 -39.62 27.40 2.40
CA ASN A 96 -38.76 28.00 1.37
C ASN A 96 -37.50 27.18 1.04
N PHE A 97 -37.21 26.10 1.77
CA PHE A 97 -35.98 25.31 1.61
C PHE A 97 -35.73 24.89 0.15
N ALA A 98 -36.71 24.24 -0.49
CA ALA A 98 -36.56 23.72 -1.84
C ALA A 98 -36.33 24.81 -2.90
N THR A 99 -36.86 26.01 -2.66
CA THR A 99 -36.65 27.15 -3.57
C THR A 99 -35.34 27.89 -3.33
N ARG A 100 -34.85 27.91 -2.09
CA ARG A 100 -33.60 28.59 -1.73
C ARG A 100 -32.36 27.73 -1.95
N ILE A 101 -32.49 26.41 -1.77
CA ILE A 101 -31.43 25.42 -1.94
C ILE A 101 -31.72 24.62 -3.21
N THR A 102 -31.56 25.27 -4.36
CA THR A 102 -31.75 24.69 -5.69
C THR A 102 -30.58 25.05 -6.58
N GLU A 103 -30.35 24.26 -7.63
CA GLU A 103 -29.32 24.52 -8.65
C GLU A 103 -27.93 24.82 -8.06
N VAL A 104 -27.57 24.11 -6.99
CA VAL A 104 -26.29 24.28 -6.33
C VAL A 104 -25.18 23.81 -7.26
N ASP A 105 -24.13 24.62 -7.40
CA ASP A 105 -22.95 24.21 -8.15
C ASP A 105 -22.27 23.03 -7.46
N PHE A 106 -21.91 22.00 -8.22
CA PHE A 106 -21.30 20.78 -7.69
C PHE A 106 -20.11 21.04 -6.76
N GLN A 107 -19.29 22.04 -7.09
CA GLN A 107 -18.13 22.43 -6.28
C GLN A 107 -18.48 22.99 -4.88
N TYR A 108 -19.73 23.35 -4.63
CA TYR A 108 -20.22 23.96 -3.40
C TYR A 108 -21.12 23.05 -2.57
N HIS A 109 -21.38 21.80 -3.00
CA HIS A 109 -22.25 20.88 -2.26
C HIS A 109 -21.82 20.73 -0.79
N THR A 110 -20.57 20.38 -0.53
CA THR A 110 -20.04 20.22 0.83
C THR A 110 -20.14 21.53 1.63
N ASP A 111 -19.84 22.67 1.01
CA ASP A 111 -19.92 23.98 1.65
C ASP A 111 -21.37 24.33 2.05
N VAL A 112 -22.34 24.05 1.19
CA VAL A 112 -23.77 24.26 1.50
C VAL A 112 -24.21 23.41 2.68
N LEU A 113 -23.85 22.11 2.71
CA LEU A 113 -24.18 21.24 3.85
C LEU A 113 -23.58 21.75 5.16
N ASP A 114 -22.32 22.19 5.11
CA ASP A 114 -21.63 22.78 6.26
C ASP A 114 -22.30 24.07 6.74
N LEU A 115 -22.69 24.95 5.83
CA LEU A 115 -23.35 26.21 6.17
C LEU A 115 -24.77 25.97 6.70
N LEU A 116 -25.52 25.02 6.15
CA LEU A 116 -26.81 24.59 6.69
C LEU A 116 -26.67 24.07 8.13
N ALA A 117 -25.66 23.23 8.38
CA ALA A 117 -25.34 22.70 9.71
C ALA A 117 -24.96 23.80 10.70
N ARG A 118 -23.98 24.66 10.35
CA ARG A 118 -23.47 25.75 11.20
C ARG A 118 -24.55 26.75 11.60
N ASN A 119 -25.54 26.96 10.73
CA ASN A 119 -26.67 27.85 10.98
C ASN A 119 -27.90 27.13 11.56
N GLY A 120 -27.79 25.87 11.99
CA GLY A 120 -28.83 25.11 12.67
C GLY A 120 -30.08 24.83 11.82
N VAL A 121 -29.97 24.85 10.50
CA VAL A 121 -31.12 24.68 9.59
C VAL A 121 -31.73 23.29 9.73
N PHE A 122 -30.91 22.26 9.94
CA PHE A 122 -31.38 20.88 10.10
C PHE A 122 -32.24 20.64 11.35
N HIS A 123 -32.16 21.52 12.35
CA HIS A 123 -33.03 21.48 13.52
C HIS A 123 -34.35 22.25 13.32
N ARG A 124 -34.40 23.14 12.32
CA ARG A 124 -35.59 23.94 12.00
C ARG A 124 -36.46 23.30 10.91
N CYS A 125 -35.84 22.55 10.01
CA CYS A 125 -36.51 21.96 8.86
C CYS A 125 -36.71 20.46 9.04
N SER A 126 -37.82 19.92 8.52
CA SER A 126 -38.14 18.50 8.58
C SER A 126 -37.38 17.70 7.52
N ALA A 127 -37.04 16.45 7.85
CA ALA A 127 -36.38 15.52 6.93
C ALA A 127 -37.17 15.32 5.62
N SER A 128 -38.51 15.32 5.72
CA SER A 128 -39.44 15.17 4.59
C SER A 128 -39.36 16.31 3.56
N VAL A 129 -38.84 17.47 3.93
CA VAL A 129 -38.59 18.59 3.02
C VAL A 129 -37.13 18.59 2.56
N VAL A 130 -36.19 18.47 3.51
CA VAL A 130 -34.75 18.64 3.24
C VAL A 130 -34.18 17.56 2.34
N LEU A 131 -34.41 16.27 2.63
CA LEU A 131 -33.78 15.18 1.88
C LEU A 131 -34.26 15.13 0.41
N PRO A 132 -35.55 15.28 0.10
CA PRO A 132 -36.00 15.35 -1.30
C PRO A 132 -35.47 16.59 -2.03
N ALA A 133 -35.41 17.75 -1.37
CA ALA A 133 -34.90 18.98 -1.97
C ALA A 133 -33.41 18.86 -2.32
N LEU A 134 -32.58 18.34 -1.41
CA LEU A 134 -31.16 18.11 -1.68
C LEU A 134 -30.95 17.11 -2.81
N LYS A 135 -31.76 16.03 -2.86
CA LYS A 135 -31.72 15.08 -3.97
C LYS A 135 -32.09 15.73 -5.30
N GLN A 136 -33.10 16.61 -5.32
CA GLN A 136 -33.49 17.38 -6.51
C GLN A 136 -32.39 18.36 -6.94
N ALA A 137 -31.68 18.94 -5.97
CA ALA A 137 -30.48 19.74 -6.17
C ALA A 137 -29.23 18.90 -6.51
N ARG A 138 -29.40 17.60 -6.80
CA ARG A 138 -28.35 16.66 -7.26
C ARG A 138 -27.28 16.32 -6.22
N PHE A 139 -27.55 16.51 -4.93
CA PHE A 139 -26.67 16.01 -3.88
C PHE A 139 -26.69 14.48 -3.87
N HIS A 140 -25.50 13.88 -3.84
CA HIS A 140 -25.33 12.44 -3.77
C HIS A 140 -25.35 11.95 -2.32
N THR A 141 -25.77 10.70 -2.12
CA THR A 141 -25.85 10.09 -0.78
C THR A 141 -24.52 10.18 -0.02
N GLY A 142 -23.39 9.98 -0.69
CA GLY A 142 -22.06 10.11 -0.05
C GLY A 142 -21.80 11.52 0.50
N GLU A 143 -22.26 12.57 -0.19
CA GLU A 143 -22.13 13.97 0.26
C GLU A 143 -23.05 14.24 1.45
N LEU A 144 -24.28 13.72 1.44
CA LEU A 144 -25.17 13.85 2.60
C LEU A 144 -24.56 13.22 3.86
N LEU A 145 -23.95 12.05 3.70
CA LEU A 145 -23.34 11.32 4.80
C LEU A 145 -22.06 11.99 5.30
N SER A 146 -21.37 12.82 4.50
CA SER A 146 -20.19 13.56 4.98
C SER A 146 -20.52 14.65 5.99
N ASN A 147 -21.81 14.98 6.20
CA ASN A 147 -22.23 15.98 7.17
C ASN A 147 -22.85 15.35 8.45
N ALA A 148 -22.09 15.35 9.55
CA ALA A 148 -22.52 14.74 10.81
C ALA A 148 -23.80 15.35 11.40
N ALA A 149 -24.04 16.65 11.17
CA ALA A 149 -25.20 17.35 11.72
C ALA A 149 -26.49 16.91 11.03
N LEU A 150 -26.47 16.77 9.70
CA LEU A 150 -27.57 16.23 8.92
C LEU A 150 -27.90 14.80 9.36
N VAL A 151 -26.87 13.94 9.43
CA VAL A 151 -27.06 12.52 9.80
C VAL A 151 -27.65 12.37 11.19
N ARG A 152 -27.19 13.18 12.18
CA ARG A 152 -27.76 13.16 13.53
C ARG A 152 -29.18 13.73 13.60
N ALA A 153 -29.48 14.76 12.82
CA ALA A 153 -30.80 15.41 12.85
C ALA A 153 -31.89 14.51 12.24
N TYR A 154 -31.55 13.75 11.20
CA TYR A 154 -32.49 12.93 10.41
C TYR A 154 -32.15 11.45 10.48
N ASP A 155 -31.81 10.97 11.68
CA ASP A 155 -31.24 9.64 11.91
C ASP A 155 -32.06 8.50 11.28
N ALA A 156 -33.36 8.46 11.54
CA ALA A 156 -34.25 7.40 11.03
C ALA A 156 -34.47 7.52 9.51
N GLU A 157 -34.58 8.73 8.98
CA GLU A 157 -34.80 8.98 7.55
C GLU A 157 -33.54 8.73 6.72
N VAL A 158 -32.36 9.04 7.26
CA VAL A 158 -31.06 8.71 6.64
C VAL A 158 -30.85 7.19 6.65
N ARG A 159 -31.23 6.50 7.74
CA ARG A 159 -31.25 5.01 7.76
C ARG A 159 -32.16 4.47 6.66
N ALA A 160 -33.38 4.98 6.54
CA ALA A 160 -34.31 4.55 5.49
C ALA A 160 -33.76 4.85 4.09
N LEU A 161 -33.11 6.00 3.89
CA LEU A 161 -32.46 6.38 2.63
C LEU A 161 -31.34 5.40 2.25
N LEU A 162 -30.49 5.02 3.21
CA LEU A 162 -29.43 4.02 2.99
C LEU A 162 -30.05 2.68 2.54
N LEU A 163 -31.04 2.18 3.26
CA LEU A 163 -31.68 0.88 2.98
C LEU A 163 -32.55 0.86 1.71
N ALA A 164 -32.89 2.03 1.15
CA ALA A 164 -33.75 2.14 -0.03
C ALA A 164 -33.07 1.69 -1.35
N SER A 165 -31.75 1.51 -1.38
CA SER A 165 -31.03 1.09 -2.59
C SER A 165 -29.82 0.22 -2.24
N PRO A 166 -29.65 -0.95 -2.90
CA PRO A 166 -28.48 -1.79 -2.70
C PRO A 166 -27.16 -1.07 -2.95
N LYS A 167 -27.12 -0.11 -3.90
CA LYS A 167 -25.91 0.67 -4.22
C LYS A 167 -25.36 1.47 -3.03
N HIS A 168 -26.18 1.78 -2.04
CA HIS A 168 -25.70 2.48 -0.85
C HIS A 168 -24.81 1.59 0.06
N ALA A 169 -24.79 0.27 -0.15
CA ALA A 169 -23.85 -0.63 0.50
C ALA A 169 -22.39 -0.20 0.27
N GLU A 170 -22.08 0.39 -0.88
CA GLU A 170 -20.73 0.89 -1.21
C GLU A 170 -20.25 1.94 -0.19
N GLN A 171 -21.15 2.76 0.38
CA GLN A 171 -20.79 3.73 1.42
C GLN A 171 -20.36 3.02 2.71
N ILE A 172 -21.09 1.97 3.11
CA ILE A 172 -20.83 1.18 4.31
C ILE A 172 -19.53 0.38 4.13
N ILE A 173 -19.38 -0.29 2.99
CA ILE A 173 -18.18 -1.06 2.65
C ILE A 173 -16.95 -0.14 2.62
N ALA A 174 -17.01 1.01 1.94
CA ALA A 174 -15.91 1.97 1.87
C ALA A 174 -15.52 2.49 3.26
N LYS A 175 -16.50 2.84 4.11
CA LYS A 175 -16.23 3.36 5.45
C LYS A 175 -15.54 2.32 6.36
N HIS A 176 -15.98 1.06 6.30
CA HIS A 176 -15.54 0.05 7.26
C HIS A 176 -14.36 -0.80 6.81
N LEU A 177 -14.21 -1.00 5.49
CA LEU A 177 -13.30 -2.01 4.92
C LEU A 177 -12.17 -1.41 4.07
N GLN A 178 -12.38 -0.25 3.43
CA GLN A 178 -11.35 0.36 2.57
C GLN A 178 -10.20 0.94 3.39
N ALA A 179 -8.97 0.86 2.86
CA ALA A 179 -7.77 1.47 3.43
C ALA A 179 -7.82 3.01 3.39
N ASP A 180 -6.90 3.66 4.11
CA ASP A 180 -6.68 5.12 4.13
C ASP A 180 -7.88 5.95 4.64
N GLY A 181 -8.65 5.39 5.58
CA GLY A 181 -9.69 6.11 6.31
C GLY A 181 -11.09 6.10 5.67
N GLY A 182 -11.27 5.37 4.56
CA GLY A 182 -12.56 5.31 3.85
C GLY A 182 -13.05 6.69 3.42
N ARG A 183 -14.30 6.80 2.96
CA ARG A 183 -14.94 8.12 2.85
C ARG A 183 -15.19 8.63 4.26
N ASP A 184 -14.81 9.88 4.57
CA ASP A 184 -15.19 10.52 5.83
C ASP A 184 -16.69 10.79 5.83
N ILE A 185 -17.44 9.76 6.21
CA ILE A 185 -18.90 9.75 6.25
C ILE A 185 -19.36 9.40 7.66
N HIS A 186 -20.58 9.81 7.99
CA HIS A 186 -21.27 9.52 9.23
C HIS A 186 -22.44 8.58 8.93
N LEU A 187 -22.55 7.50 9.71
CA LEU A 187 -23.69 6.59 9.62
C LEU A 187 -24.69 6.94 10.73
N PRO A 188 -26.01 6.79 10.48
CA PRO A 188 -27.02 7.05 11.51
C PRO A 188 -26.87 6.05 12.65
N GLN A 189 -27.08 6.50 13.89
CA GLN A 189 -27.01 5.70 15.11
C GLN A 189 -28.06 4.58 15.13
N SER A 190 -29.20 4.76 14.45
CA SER A 190 -30.19 3.69 14.28
C SER A 190 -29.79 2.59 13.31
N LEU A 191 -28.72 2.75 12.52
CA LEU A 191 -28.26 1.70 11.61
C LEU A 191 -27.63 0.56 12.39
N THR A 192 -28.24 -0.62 12.30
CA THR A 192 -27.78 -1.81 13.02
C THR A 192 -26.78 -2.63 12.19
N ALA A 193 -26.09 -3.57 12.84
CA ALA A 193 -25.26 -4.54 12.15
C ALA A 193 -26.07 -5.43 11.20
N ASP A 194 -27.31 -5.80 11.58
CA ASP A 194 -28.21 -6.58 10.74
C ASP A 194 -28.68 -5.80 9.50
N ASP A 195 -28.92 -4.49 9.66
CA ASP A 195 -29.20 -3.59 8.53
C ASP A 195 -28.03 -3.56 7.55
N SER A 196 -26.81 -3.39 8.07
CA SER A 196 -25.58 -3.36 7.26
C SER A 196 -25.36 -4.68 6.53
N ARG A 197 -25.49 -5.80 7.25
CA ARG A 197 -25.39 -7.15 6.71
C ARG A 197 -26.41 -7.37 5.58
N GLY A 198 -27.68 -7.06 5.81
CA GLY A 198 -28.74 -7.26 4.83
C GLY A 198 -28.57 -6.37 3.60
N LEU A 199 -28.12 -5.14 3.78
CA LEU A 199 -27.84 -4.21 2.68
C LEU A 199 -26.67 -4.70 1.82
N ILE A 200 -25.56 -5.13 2.43
CA ILE A 200 -24.41 -5.70 1.71
C ILE A 200 -24.81 -6.99 0.98
N GLU A 201 -25.60 -7.86 1.63
CA GLU A 201 -26.09 -9.08 1.00
C GLU A 201 -26.94 -8.80 -0.25
N THR A 202 -27.85 -7.83 -0.15
CA THR A 202 -28.69 -7.40 -1.27
C THR A 202 -27.86 -6.74 -2.39
N TYR A 203 -26.79 -6.03 -2.03
CA TYR A 203 -25.84 -5.47 -3.00
C TYR A 203 -25.09 -6.55 -3.77
N ILE A 204 -24.61 -7.61 -3.09
CA ILE A 204 -23.94 -8.73 -3.74
C ILE A 204 -24.87 -9.43 -4.75
N ASP A 205 -26.16 -9.53 -4.42
CA ASP A 205 -27.19 -10.13 -5.29
C ASP A 205 -27.70 -9.18 -6.40
N SER A 206 -27.28 -7.91 -6.40
CA SER A 206 -27.81 -6.91 -7.33
C SER A 206 -27.26 -7.08 -8.75
N ASP A 207 -27.88 -6.40 -9.72
CA ASP A 207 -27.40 -6.38 -11.09
C ASP A 207 -26.15 -5.48 -11.22
N GLY A 208 -25.00 -6.12 -11.43
CA GLY A 208 -23.72 -5.45 -11.67
C GLY A 208 -23.09 -4.78 -10.44
N PRO A 209 -22.88 -5.50 -9.32
CA PRO A 209 -22.07 -5.01 -8.22
C PRO A 209 -20.65 -4.71 -8.71
N ASN A 210 -20.03 -3.68 -8.14
CA ASN A 210 -18.66 -3.33 -8.46
C ASN A 210 -17.70 -4.40 -7.89
N PRO A 211 -16.84 -5.02 -8.72
CA PRO A 211 -15.94 -6.08 -8.29
C PRO A 211 -14.98 -5.64 -7.17
N ASN A 212 -14.61 -4.35 -7.09
CA ASN A 212 -13.73 -3.85 -6.04
C ASN A 212 -14.40 -3.96 -4.65
N TYR A 213 -15.68 -3.59 -4.55
CA TYR A 213 -16.42 -3.70 -3.30
C TYR A 213 -16.75 -5.16 -2.94
N LEU A 214 -16.98 -6.02 -3.95
CA LEU A 214 -17.10 -7.47 -3.71
C LEU A 214 -15.81 -8.03 -3.11
N LYS A 215 -14.65 -7.65 -3.66
CA LYS A 215 -13.35 -8.12 -3.19
C LYS A 215 -13.04 -7.65 -1.77
N LEU A 216 -13.35 -6.38 -1.44
CA LEU A 216 -13.25 -5.87 -0.07
C LEU A 216 -14.06 -6.69 0.93
N VAL A 217 -15.31 -7.05 0.58
CA VAL A 217 -16.15 -7.87 1.46
C VAL A 217 -15.61 -9.30 1.57
N ALA A 218 -15.14 -9.88 0.46
CA ALA A 218 -14.58 -11.23 0.43
C ALA A 218 -13.30 -11.35 1.30
N ASP A 219 -12.46 -10.32 1.30
CA ASP A 219 -11.17 -10.33 2.01
C ASP A 219 -11.27 -9.83 3.45
N ALA A 220 -12.33 -9.10 3.81
CA ALA A 220 -12.46 -8.49 5.13
C ALA A 220 -12.36 -9.48 6.31
N ARG A 221 -11.84 -9.00 7.44
CA ARG A 221 -11.96 -9.71 8.73
C ARG A 221 -13.45 -9.84 9.10
N THR A 222 -13.81 -10.98 9.68
CA THR A 222 -15.16 -11.14 10.24
C THR A 222 -15.33 -10.19 11.41
N ASP A 223 -16.41 -9.41 11.39
CA ASP A 223 -16.70 -8.45 12.43
C ASP A 223 -18.22 -8.31 12.60
N ARG A 224 -18.68 -8.67 13.80
CA ARG A 224 -20.11 -8.62 14.16
C ARG A 224 -20.65 -7.20 14.13
N ASN A 225 -19.83 -6.18 14.37
CA ASN A 225 -20.29 -4.80 14.41
C ASN A 225 -20.58 -4.23 13.01
N THR A 226 -19.91 -4.75 11.99
CA THR A 226 -20.09 -4.33 10.59
C THR A 226 -21.05 -5.25 9.82
N GLY A 227 -21.47 -6.37 10.43
CA GLY A 227 -22.31 -7.37 9.79
C GLY A 227 -21.54 -8.31 8.85
N ILE A 228 -20.20 -8.28 8.87
CA ILE A 228 -19.37 -9.14 8.03
C ILE A 228 -19.20 -10.51 8.68
N ASP A 229 -19.82 -11.53 8.09
CA ASP A 229 -19.75 -12.92 8.54
C ASP A 229 -19.20 -13.86 7.44
N PRO A 230 -18.76 -15.08 7.79
CA PRO A 230 -18.19 -16.02 6.82
C PRO A 230 -19.10 -16.36 5.62
N LYS A 231 -20.43 -16.40 5.81
CA LYS A 231 -21.38 -16.68 4.71
C LYS A 231 -21.42 -15.50 3.74
N LEU A 232 -21.43 -14.28 4.26
CA LEU A 232 -21.41 -13.07 3.44
C LEU A 232 -20.10 -12.96 2.64
N LYS A 233 -18.95 -13.26 3.27
CA LYS A 233 -17.65 -13.32 2.60
C LYS A 233 -17.65 -14.32 1.44
N LEU A 234 -18.11 -15.55 1.69
CA LEU A 234 -18.18 -16.61 0.66
C LEU A 234 -19.09 -16.20 -0.50
N LYS A 235 -20.21 -15.54 -0.20
CA LYS A 235 -21.15 -15.05 -1.21
C LYS A 235 -20.51 -13.97 -2.09
N ALA A 236 -19.80 -13.01 -1.47
CA ALA A 236 -19.07 -11.97 -2.18
C ALA A 236 -17.95 -12.55 -3.07
N GLN A 237 -17.19 -13.52 -2.55
CA GLN A 237 -16.13 -14.22 -3.30
C GLN A 237 -16.70 -14.90 -4.55
N ARG A 238 -17.79 -15.65 -4.41
CA ARG A 238 -18.46 -16.31 -5.56
C ARG A 238 -18.97 -15.31 -6.59
N ALA A 239 -19.53 -14.19 -6.15
CA ALA A 239 -19.98 -13.13 -7.05
C ALA A 239 -18.81 -12.47 -7.79
N TYR A 240 -17.69 -12.25 -7.09
CA TYR A 240 -16.46 -11.71 -7.67
C TYR A 240 -15.89 -12.64 -8.75
N ASP A 241 -15.77 -13.93 -8.44
CA ASP A 241 -15.27 -14.94 -9.38
C ASP A 241 -16.18 -15.07 -10.61
N ALA A 242 -17.50 -15.05 -10.40
CA ALA A 242 -18.47 -15.08 -11.48
C ALA A 242 -18.40 -13.84 -12.38
N TYR A 243 -18.18 -12.66 -11.79
CA TYR A 243 -18.00 -11.41 -12.54
C TYR A 243 -16.80 -11.51 -13.50
N TRP A 244 -15.63 -11.91 -12.99
CA TRP A 244 -14.42 -11.98 -13.79
C TRP A 244 -14.47 -13.09 -14.83
N LYS A 245 -15.03 -14.25 -14.49
CA LYS A 245 -15.24 -15.33 -15.46
C LYS A 245 -16.05 -14.85 -16.65
N LYS A 246 -17.18 -14.18 -16.41
CA LYS A 246 -18.02 -13.61 -17.48
C LYS A 246 -17.30 -12.48 -18.23
N HIS A 247 -16.55 -11.63 -17.54
CA HIS A 247 -15.83 -10.53 -18.16
C HIS A 247 -14.80 -11.02 -19.19
N PHE A 248 -14.05 -12.07 -18.86
CA PHE A 248 -13.02 -12.64 -19.75
C PHE A 248 -13.59 -13.58 -20.83
N GLU A 249 -14.85 -14.03 -20.73
CA GLU A 249 -15.52 -14.74 -21.84
C GLU A 249 -15.75 -13.82 -23.06
N THR A 250 -15.91 -12.52 -22.86
CA THR A 250 -16.27 -11.55 -23.91
C THR A 250 -15.21 -10.50 -24.21
N ASN A 251 -14.14 -10.44 -23.43
CA ASN A 251 -13.07 -9.45 -23.59
C ASN A 251 -11.71 -10.16 -23.68
N GLU A 252 -10.90 -9.74 -24.64
CA GLU A 252 -9.49 -10.13 -24.67
C GLU A 252 -8.78 -9.44 -23.51
N GLY A 253 -8.46 -10.22 -22.47
CA GLY A 253 -7.67 -9.76 -21.34
C GLY A 253 -6.20 -9.54 -21.72
N ILE A 254 -5.44 -8.93 -20.81
CA ILE A 254 -3.98 -8.82 -20.94
C ILE A 254 -3.36 -10.13 -20.44
N LYS A 255 -2.53 -10.79 -21.27
CA LYS A 255 -1.79 -11.98 -20.85
C LYS A 255 -0.59 -11.57 -20.01
N THR A 256 -0.55 -12.04 -18.78
CA THR A 256 0.56 -11.93 -17.83
C THR A 256 0.98 -13.32 -17.38
N GLY A 257 2.22 -13.49 -16.92
CA GLY A 257 2.66 -14.74 -16.28
C GLY A 257 4.15 -15.02 -16.41
N CYS A 258 4.55 -16.27 -16.14
CA CYS A 258 5.92 -16.71 -16.32
C CYS A 258 5.99 -18.04 -17.07
N GLU A 259 6.99 -18.18 -17.93
CA GLU A 259 7.36 -19.45 -18.57
C GLU A 259 8.75 -19.86 -18.10
N ILE A 260 8.90 -21.13 -17.72
CA ILE A 260 10.17 -21.68 -17.24
C ILE A 260 10.48 -22.95 -18.02
N ARG A 261 11.74 -23.08 -18.45
CA ARG A 261 12.25 -24.28 -19.10
C ARG A 261 13.67 -24.61 -18.67
N VAL A 262 14.01 -25.89 -18.83
CA VAL A 262 15.40 -26.37 -18.81
C VAL A 262 15.84 -26.56 -20.26
N ALA A 263 16.95 -25.93 -20.64
CA ALA A 263 17.51 -25.98 -21.99
C ALA A 263 18.74 -26.90 -22.03
N ASP A 264 18.81 -27.73 -23.06
CA ASP A 264 19.93 -28.66 -23.27
C ASP A 264 21.11 -27.97 -23.99
N ASP A 265 20.82 -26.92 -24.76
CA ASP A 265 21.74 -26.20 -25.64
C ASP A 265 21.90 -24.72 -25.21
N GLN A 266 22.31 -24.50 -23.96
CA GLN A 266 22.52 -23.17 -23.38
C GLN A 266 23.85 -23.09 -22.62
N ASP A 267 24.72 -22.18 -23.05
CA ASP A 267 26.03 -21.93 -22.42
C ASP A 267 25.89 -21.16 -21.09
N ASP A 268 25.08 -20.10 -21.07
CA ASP A 268 24.84 -19.31 -19.86
C ASP A 268 24.04 -20.13 -18.82
N PRO A 269 24.34 -20.03 -17.51
CA PRO A 269 23.60 -20.78 -16.49
C PRO A 269 22.09 -20.47 -16.49
N VAL A 270 21.74 -19.21 -16.74
CA VAL A 270 20.38 -18.70 -16.83
C VAL A 270 20.27 -17.68 -17.95
N ALA A 271 19.16 -17.72 -18.69
CA ALA A 271 18.77 -16.70 -19.65
C ALA A 271 17.36 -16.20 -19.31
N THR A 272 17.20 -14.87 -19.27
CA THR A 272 15.93 -14.20 -18.99
C THR A 272 15.51 -13.33 -20.17
N SER A 273 14.21 -13.33 -20.45
CA SER A 273 13.63 -12.45 -21.47
C SER A 273 12.18 -12.11 -21.14
N LEU A 274 11.62 -11.14 -21.84
CA LEU A 274 10.26 -10.67 -21.66
C LEU A 274 9.52 -10.74 -22.99
N ASP A 275 8.34 -11.36 -23.00
CA ASP A 275 7.44 -11.42 -24.14
C ASP A 275 6.10 -10.80 -23.76
N GLY A 276 5.88 -9.53 -24.14
CA GLY A 276 4.77 -8.74 -23.65
C GLY A 276 4.87 -8.54 -22.13
N LEU A 277 3.94 -9.11 -21.36
CA LEU A 277 3.97 -9.11 -19.88
C LEU A 277 4.25 -10.52 -19.32
N VAL A 278 4.84 -11.41 -20.13
CA VAL A 278 5.24 -12.75 -19.72
C VAL A 278 6.75 -12.81 -19.57
N GLY A 279 7.24 -13.08 -18.35
CA GLY A 279 8.66 -13.30 -18.11
C GLY A 279 9.06 -14.73 -18.46
N LYS A 280 10.12 -14.90 -19.25
CA LYS A 280 10.63 -16.20 -19.68
C LYS A 280 11.99 -16.46 -19.05
N TYR A 281 12.12 -17.61 -18.40
CA TYR A 281 13.34 -18.07 -17.74
C TYR A 281 13.78 -19.41 -18.35
N SER A 282 15.07 -19.50 -18.68
CA SER A 282 15.68 -20.70 -19.26
C SER A 282 16.93 -21.06 -18.48
N TYR A 283 17.00 -22.28 -17.97
CA TYR A 283 18.11 -22.77 -17.14
C TYR A 283 18.92 -23.83 -17.88
N SER A 284 20.25 -23.74 -17.83
CA SER A 284 21.14 -24.70 -18.50
C SER A 284 21.10 -26.05 -17.77
N ARG A 285 20.76 -27.12 -18.50
CA ARG A 285 20.84 -28.50 -17.97
C ARG A 285 22.26 -28.86 -17.56
N GLU A 286 23.26 -28.42 -18.32
CA GLU A 286 24.67 -28.69 -18.03
C GLU A 286 25.06 -28.11 -16.66
N TRP A 287 24.67 -26.85 -16.39
CA TRP A 287 24.90 -26.22 -15.09
C TRP A 287 24.20 -26.98 -13.96
N LEU A 288 22.92 -27.32 -14.14
CA LEU A 288 22.14 -28.02 -13.12
C LEU A 288 22.72 -29.41 -12.81
N ASN A 289 23.18 -30.15 -13.83
CA ASN A 289 23.85 -31.44 -13.65
C ASN A 289 25.22 -31.30 -12.95
N ALA A 290 25.92 -30.18 -13.15
CA ALA A 290 27.20 -29.91 -12.51
C ALA A 290 27.07 -29.42 -11.05
N SER A 291 25.85 -29.12 -10.58
CA SER A 291 25.56 -28.50 -9.27
C SER A 291 24.66 -29.35 -8.36
N LEU A 292 24.83 -30.69 -8.42
CA LEU A 292 24.01 -31.67 -7.67
C LEU A 292 24.49 -31.97 -6.24
N ASP A 293 25.61 -31.42 -5.79
CA ASP A 293 26.00 -31.53 -4.38
C ASP A 293 25.15 -30.61 -3.50
N ASN A 294 24.92 -31.01 -2.23
CA ASN A 294 24.01 -30.31 -1.33
C ASN A 294 24.28 -28.80 -1.18
N PRO A 295 25.54 -28.33 -0.97
CA PRO A 295 25.84 -26.90 -0.97
C PRO A 295 25.46 -26.20 -2.28
N SER A 296 25.87 -26.75 -3.43
CA SER A 296 25.55 -26.16 -4.74
C SER A 296 24.05 -26.10 -5.01
N ILE A 297 23.30 -27.12 -4.54
CA ILE A 297 21.84 -27.13 -4.65
C ILE A 297 21.22 -25.94 -3.93
N LEU A 298 21.68 -25.65 -2.70
CA LEU A 298 21.18 -24.51 -1.92
C LEU A 298 21.64 -23.17 -2.51
N ASN A 299 22.88 -23.10 -3.00
CA ASN A 299 23.43 -21.93 -3.67
C ASN A 299 22.67 -21.55 -4.95
N ASN A 300 22.12 -22.52 -5.69
CA ASN A 300 21.28 -22.23 -6.86
C ASN A 300 20.05 -21.36 -6.49
N PHE A 301 19.49 -21.49 -5.27
CA PHE A 301 18.40 -20.58 -4.86
C PHE A 301 18.83 -19.12 -4.74
N ILE A 302 20.07 -18.88 -4.31
CA ILE A 302 20.62 -17.53 -4.15
C ILE A 302 21.08 -16.99 -5.51
N TYR A 303 21.93 -17.73 -6.22
CA TYR A 303 22.67 -17.18 -7.37
C TYR A 303 22.03 -17.50 -8.73
N LEU A 304 21.26 -18.58 -8.84
CA LEU A 304 20.62 -18.98 -10.10
C LEU A 304 19.16 -18.49 -10.18
N PHE A 305 18.42 -18.59 -9.08
CA PHE A 305 17.01 -18.18 -9.00
C PHE A 305 16.80 -16.81 -8.36
N GLU A 306 17.83 -16.23 -7.76
CA GLU A 306 17.80 -14.91 -7.14
C GLU A 306 16.68 -14.77 -6.09
N PHE A 307 16.55 -15.76 -5.20
CA PHE A 307 15.58 -15.72 -4.08
C PHE A 307 15.91 -14.60 -3.09
N SER A 308 17.16 -14.15 -3.05
CA SER A 308 17.61 -12.99 -2.31
C SER A 308 18.45 -12.06 -3.18
N SER A 309 18.52 -10.79 -2.78
CA SER A 309 19.49 -9.83 -3.31
C SER A 309 20.91 -10.18 -2.88
N HIS A 310 21.89 -9.48 -3.45
CA HIS A 310 23.30 -9.57 -3.04
C HIS A 310 23.54 -9.18 -1.56
N HIS A 311 22.64 -8.41 -0.95
CA HIS A 311 22.65 -8.08 0.48
C HIS A 311 21.81 -9.04 1.34
N MET A 312 21.44 -10.21 0.80
CA MET A 312 20.68 -11.25 1.49
C MET A 312 19.27 -10.80 1.97
N LEU A 313 18.67 -9.84 1.26
CA LEU A 313 17.26 -9.45 1.43
C LEU A 313 16.38 -10.26 0.48
N LEU A 314 15.28 -10.86 0.94
CA LEU A 314 14.44 -11.70 0.08
C LEU A 314 13.74 -10.88 -1.01
N ASN A 315 13.63 -11.45 -2.21
CA ASN A 315 12.96 -10.83 -3.36
C ASN A 315 11.46 -11.16 -3.48
N PHE A 316 10.90 -11.92 -2.52
CA PHE A 316 9.49 -12.33 -2.52
C PHE A 316 8.49 -11.32 -1.96
N PRO A 317 8.81 -10.54 -0.90
CA PRO A 317 7.84 -9.63 -0.32
C PRO A 317 7.36 -8.60 -1.33
N SER A 318 6.15 -8.09 -1.10
CA SER A 318 5.65 -6.91 -1.81
C SER A 318 6.31 -5.67 -1.21
N PHE A 319 6.89 -4.83 -2.07
CA PHE A 319 7.55 -3.59 -1.67
C PHE A 319 6.84 -2.38 -2.29
N SER A 320 6.69 -1.30 -1.51
CA SER A 320 5.96 -0.11 -1.94
C SER A 320 6.55 0.54 -3.20
N ALA A 321 7.88 0.49 -3.36
CA ALA A 321 8.58 1.02 -4.54
C ALA A 321 8.24 0.27 -5.84
N GLN A 322 7.72 -0.95 -5.75
CA GLN A 322 7.37 -1.78 -6.90
C GLN A 322 5.90 -1.64 -7.33
N LEU A 323 5.07 -0.96 -6.52
CA LEU A 323 3.68 -0.70 -6.86
C LEU A 323 3.61 0.44 -7.89
N GLY A 324 2.95 0.22 -9.02
CA GLY A 324 2.72 1.27 -10.03
C GLY A 324 1.73 2.33 -9.57
N VAL A 325 1.68 3.50 -10.24
CA VAL A 325 0.74 4.61 -9.91
C VAL A 325 -0.71 4.13 -9.84
N VAL A 326 -1.14 3.29 -10.78
CA VAL A 326 -2.50 2.71 -10.80
C VAL A 326 -2.75 1.86 -9.56
N GLU A 327 -1.80 1.01 -9.17
CA GLU A 327 -1.91 0.11 -8.02
C GLU A 327 -1.87 0.88 -6.69
N ARG A 328 -1.06 1.94 -6.62
CA ARG A 328 -0.92 2.80 -5.43
C ARG A 328 -2.16 3.64 -5.17
N PHE A 329 -2.81 4.18 -6.21
CA PHE A 329 -3.84 5.22 -6.03
C PHE A 329 -5.23 4.85 -6.56
N LEU A 330 -5.35 3.94 -7.53
CA LEU A 330 -6.64 3.62 -8.18
C LEU A 330 -7.23 2.28 -7.73
N VAL A 331 -6.40 1.34 -7.29
CA VAL A 331 -6.88 0.06 -6.75
C VAL A 331 -7.43 0.25 -5.35
N THR A 332 -8.68 -0.16 -5.15
CA THR A 332 -9.33 -0.11 -3.84
C THR A 332 -8.84 -1.25 -2.95
N THR A 333 -7.96 -0.94 -1.99
CA THR A 333 -7.40 -1.94 -1.06
C THR A 333 -8.13 -1.94 0.28
N GLY A 334 -8.12 -3.07 0.98
CA GLY A 334 -8.69 -3.20 2.31
C GLY A 334 -7.75 -2.72 3.42
N LYS A 335 -8.31 -2.24 4.53
CA LYS A 335 -7.55 -1.71 5.69
C LYS A 335 -6.60 -2.73 6.31
N ASP A 336 -6.98 -4.01 6.28
CA ASP A 336 -6.23 -5.13 6.84
C ASP A 336 -5.61 -5.98 5.71
N SER A 337 -5.41 -5.40 4.52
CA SER A 337 -4.90 -6.12 3.35
C SER A 337 -3.39 -5.97 3.23
N TYR A 338 -2.72 -7.08 2.94
CA TYR A 338 -1.37 -7.06 2.41
C TYR A 338 -1.43 -6.44 1.01
N ARG A 339 -0.71 -5.33 0.82
CA ARG A 339 -0.71 -4.61 -0.46
C ARG A 339 0.12 -5.40 -1.47
N THR A 340 -0.46 -5.77 -2.59
CA THR A 340 0.19 -6.47 -3.70
C THR A 340 0.04 -5.68 -4.98
N GLY A 341 0.86 -6.00 -5.97
CA GLY A 341 0.83 -5.45 -7.32
C GLY A 341 1.46 -6.42 -8.32
N ALA A 342 1.51 -6.05 -9.59
CA ALA A 342 1.98 -6.89 -10.68
C ALA A 342 3.41 -7.39 -10.48
N ALA A 343 4.28 -6.56 -9.90
CA ALA A 343 5.65 -6.96 -9.57
C ALA A 343 5.69 -8.08 -8.51
N PHE A 344 4.89 -7.97 -7.45
CA PHE A 344 4.75 -9.03 -6.45
C PHE A 344 4.17 -10.31 -7.06
N ASP A 345 3.09 -10.20 -7.85
CA ASP A 345 2.45 -11.36 -8.48
C ASP A 345 3.41 -12.09 -9.41
N HIS A 346 4.19 -11.34 -10.20
CA HIS A 346 5.24 -11.86 -11.05
C HIS A 346 6.32 -12.59 -10.25
N SER A 347 6.91 -11.95 -9.23
CA SER A 347 7.95 -12.57 -8.38
C SER A 347 7.43 -13.80 -7.64
N ASN A 348 6.19 -13.75 -7.16
CA ASN A 348 5.54 -14.86 -6.47
C ASN A 348 5.27 -16.05 -7.42
N GLN A 349 4.88 -15.79 -8.67
CA GLN A 349 4.67 -16.83 -9.68
C GLN A 349 5.99 -17.40 -10.21
N ALA A 350 6.97 -16.55 -10.52
CA ALA A 350 8.29 -16.96 -11.00
C ALA A 350 8.97 -17.89 -9.99
N SER A 351 9.07 -17.46 -8.72
CA SER A 351 9.70 -18.25 -7.66
C SER A 351 8.96 -19.56 -7.36
N PHE A 352 7.64 -19.59 -7.49
CA PHE A 352 6.87 -20.83 -7.39
C PHE A 352 7.24 -21.80 -8.53
N LEU A 353 7.21 -21.35 -9.78
CA LEU A 353 7.51 -22.19 -10.94
C LEU A 353 8.98 -22.63 -10.99
N GLN A 354 9.91 -21.78 -10.53
CA GLN A 354 11.33 -22.13 -10.40
C GLN A 354 11.50 -23.30 -9.43
N LEU A 355 10.82 -23.25 -8.28
CA LEU A 355 10.87 -24.33 -7.30
C LEU A 355 10.19 -25.60 -7.81
N VAL A 356 9.06 -25.51 -8.51
CA VAL A 356 8.44 -26.68 -9.17
C VAL A 356 9.39 -27.33 -10.16
N MET A 357 10.00 -26.54 -11.05
CA MET A 357 10.94 -27.02 -12.05
C MET A 357 12.13 -27.70 -11.38
N TYR A 358 12.71 -27.04 -10.37
CA TYR A 358 13.92 -27.53 -9.73
C TYR A 358 13.66 -28.78 -8.88
N GLU A 359 12.52 -28.85 -8.20
CA GLU A 359 12.10 -30.04 -7.46
C GLU A 359 11.93 -31.24 -8.40
N GLN A 360 11.31 -31.04 -9.57
CA GLN A 360 11.17 -32.09 -10.58
C GLN A 360 12.52 -32.53 -11.15
N PHE A 361 13.43 -31.58 -11.41
CA PHE A 361 14.77 -31.85 -11.88
C PHE A 361 15.58 -32.66 -10.85
N LEU A 362 15.60 -32.24 -9.58
CA LEU A 362 16.31 -32.97 -8.52
C LEU A 362 15.73 -34.37 -8.35
N ARG A 363 14.40 -34.53 -8.41
CA ARG A 363 13.76 -35.86 -8.37
C ARG A 363 14.20 -36.75 -9.52
N SER A 364 14.40 -36.22 -10.74
CA SER A 364 14.90 -37.05 -11.85
C SER A 364 16.33 -37.55 -11.62
N GLU A 365 17.11 -36.83 -10.83
CA GLU A 365 18.45 -37.22 -10.36
C GLU A 365 18.40 -38.00 -9.03
N SER A 366 17.21 -38.44 -8.59
CA SER A 366 16.99 -39.16 -7.32
C SER A 366 17.36 -38.38 -6.05
N ILE A 367 17.32 -37.06 -6.11
CA ILE A 367 17.56 -36.14 -4.98
C ILE A 367 16.23 -35.55 -4.51
N GLU A 368 15.98 -35.61 -3.20
CA GLU A 368 14.83 -34.94 -2.59
C GLU A 368 15.30 -33.68 -1.86
N LEU A 369 14.73 -32.53 -2.21
CA LEU A 369 15.13 -31.24 -1.64
C LEU A 369 14.98 -31.20 -0.11
N GLU A 370 13.97 -31.85 0.46
CA GLU A 370 13.83 -31.95 1.93
C GLU A 370 15.03 -32.64 2.59
N ASN A 371 15.67 -33.61 1.94
CA ASN A 371 16.87 -34.26 2.48
C ASN A 371 18.10 -33.34 2.40
N VAL A 372 18.18 -32.50 1.37
CA VAL A 372 19.21 -31.44 1.27
C VAL A 372 19.04 -30.40 2.39
N LEU A 373 17.79 -30.04 2.69
CA LEU A 373 17.47 -29.16 3.82
C LEU A 373 17.80 -29.84 5.16
N ALA A 374 17.55 -31.14 5.32
CA ALA A 374 17.94 -31.88 6.51
C ALA A 374 19.46 -31.89 6.70
N TRP A 375 20.22 -32.14 5.63
CA TRP A 375 21.68 -32.06 5.62
C TRP A 375 22.19 -30.67 6.04
N PHE A 376 21.52 -29.58 5.61
CA PHE A 376 21.88 -28.23 6.04
C PHE A 376 21.89 -28.12 7.58
N PHE A 377 20.82 -28.56 8.24
CA PHE A 377 20.71 -28.46 9.70
C PHE A 377 21.56 -29.49 10.45
N GLU A 378 21.62 -30.74 9.98
CA GLU A 378 22.22 -31.85 10.74
C GLU A 378 23.72 -32.05 10.47
N ASP A 379 24.23 -31.64 9.30
CA ASP A 379 25.62 -31.85 8.91
C ASP A 379 26.37 -30.53 8.68
N TYR A 380 25.81 -29.61 7.90
CA TYR A 380 26.48 -28.36 7.51
C TYR A 380 26.59 -27.37 8.68
N LEU A 381 25.50 -27.12 9.41
CA LEU A 381 25.51 -26.19 10.55
C LEU A 381 26.51 -26.61 11.66
N PRO A 382 26.60 -27.89 12.09
CA PRO A 382 27.64 -28.32 13.01
C PRO A 382 29.05 -28.20 12.42
N ALA A 383 29.24 -28.60 11.16
CA ALA A 383 30.57 -28.65 10.54
C ALA A 383 31.17 -27.25 10.32
N GLU A 384 30.37 -26.30 9.83
CA GLU A 384 30.85 -24.96 9.48
C GLU A 384 30.75 -23.96 10.64
N PHE A 385 29.71 -24.05 11.47
CA PHE A 385 29.43 -23.04 12.50
C PHE A 385 29.48 -23.58 13.94
N GLY A 386 29.75 -24.87 14.14
CA GLY A 386 29.69 -25.50 15.47
C GLY A 386 28.30 -25.44 16.11
N VAL A 387 27.25 -25.33 15.29
CA VAL A 387 25.86 -25.22 15.74
C VAL A 387 25.27 -26.61 15.89
N ASP A 388 25.37 -27.17 17.09
CA ASP A 388 24.86 -28.51 17.38
C ASP A 388 23.35 -28.54 17.67
N ASN A 389 22.74 -29.70 17.42
CA ASN A 389 21.38 -30.08 17.82
C ASN A 389 20.20 -29.39 17.13
N LEU A 390 20.43 -28.43 16.23
CA LEU A 390 19.37 -27.95 15.32
C LEU A 390 19.04 -29.06 14.31
N ARG A 391 17.75 -29.36 14.14
CA ARG A 391 17.29 -30.45 13.28
C ARG A 391 16.04 -30.07 12.51
N PHE A 392 16.01 -30.53 11.26
CA PHE A 392 14.83 -30.55 10.40
C PHE A 392 14.56 -32.00 10.00
N ARG A 393 13.34 -32.48 10.23
CA ARG A 393 12.96 -33.84 9.82
C ARG A 393 12.23 -33.79 8.47
N PRO A 394 12.75 -34.42 7.41
CA PRO A 394 12.04 -34.49 6.15
C PRO A 394 10.77 -35.35 6.29
N ALA A 395 9.75 -35.06 5.49
CA ALA A 395 8.58 -35.91 5.39
C ALA A 395 8.96 -37.27 4.76
N SER A 396 8.14 -38.31 4.99
CA SER A 396 8.33 -39.58 4.30
C SER A 396 8.23 -39.39 2.78
N SER A 397 9.11 -40.03 2.03
CA SER A 397 9.07 -40.04 0.56
C SER A 397 7.75 -40.61 0.00
N THR A 398 7.07 -41.46 0.78
CA THR A 398 5.76 -42.05 0.44
C THR A 398 4.55 -41.24 0.90
N ALA A 399 4.77 -40.13 1.63
CA ALA A 399 3.68 -39.29 2.12
C ALA A 399 2.97 -38.56 0.98
N SER A 400 1.66 -38.40 1.11
CA SER A 400 0.85 -37.53 0.24
C SER A 400 1.26 -36.07 0.38
N PHE A 401 0.97 -35.23 -0.61
CA PHE A 401 1.29 -33.79 -0.49
C PHE A 401 0.55 -33.10 0.65
N LEU A 402 -0.64 -33.60 1.04
CA LEU A 402 -1.35 -33.12 2.23
C LEU A 402 -0.53 -33.37 3.51
N GLU A 403 -0.01 -34.58 3.66
CA GLU A 403 0.84 -34.96 4.79
C GLU A 403 2.15 -34.18 4.77
N LYS A 404 2.80 -34.07 3.60
CA LYS A 404 4.04 -33.29 3.42
C LYS A 404 3.83 -31.81 3.78
N ALA A 405 2.74 -31.18 3.32
CA ALA A 405 2.45 -29.79 3.64
C ALA A 405 2.25 -29.57 5.15
N ARG A 406 1.44 -30.40 5.81
CA ARG A 406 1.24 -30.36 7.27
C ARG A 406 2.55 -30.55 8.03
N HIS A 407 3.35 -31.51 7.60
CA HIS A 407 4.65 -31.83 8.18
C HIS A 407 5.61 -30.64 8.06
N LEU A 408 5.74 -30.05 6.85
CA LEU A 408 6.59 -28.88 6.63
C LEU A 408 6.18 -27.68 7.49
N PHE A 409 4.88 -27.40 7.68
CA PHE A 409 4.46 -26.30 8.56
C PHE A 409 4.85 -26.54 10.03
N ALA A 410 4.73 -27.78 10.50
CA ALA A 410 5.14 -28.14 11.86
C ALA A 410 6.67 -28.04 12.03
N GLU A 411 7.43 -28.59 11.08
CA GLU A 411 8.89 -28.57 11.11
C GLU A 411 9.46 -27.16 10.94
N MET A 412 8.83 -26.31 10.12
CA MET A 412 9.23 -24.91 9.98
C MET A 412 9.10 -24.15 11.31
N GLU A 413 8.01 -24.35 12.05
CA GLU A 413 7.84 -23.77 13.38
C GLU A 413 8.85 -24.36 14.38
N SER A 414 9.10 -25.67 14.32
CA SER A 414 10.09 -26.35 15.15
C SER A 414 11.50 -25.77 14.94
N VAL A 415 11.94 -25.65 13.68
CA VAL A 415 13.25 -25.10 13.32
C VAL A 415 13.41 -23.68 13.83
N LEU A 416 12.39 -22.83 13.69
CA LEU A 416 12.48 -21.44 14.14
C LEU A 416 12.49 -21.31 15.66
N LYS A 417 11.80 -22.20 16.40
CA LYS A 417 11.90 -22.26 17.87
C LYS A 417 13.27 -22.75 18.32
N GLN A 418 13.79 -23.80 17.68
CA GLN A 418 15.15 -24.28 17.93
C GLN A 418 16.19 -23.17 17.68
N TYR A 419 16.06 -22.48 16.55
CA TYR A 419 16.94 -21.35 16.20
C TYR A 419 16.84 -20.21 17.22
N SER A 420 15.63 -19.78 17.58
CA SER A 420 15.43 -18.68 18.55
C SER A 420 16.07 -18.99 19.90
N LEU A 421 15.83 -20.20 20.42
CA LEU A 421 16.45 -20.64 21.68
C LEU A 421 17.96 -20.73 21.58
N TYR A 422 18.49 -21.15 20.43
CA TYR A 422 19.93 -21.20 20.20
C TYR A 422 20.55 -19.80 20.18
N VAL A 423 19.90 -18.82 19.54
CA VAL A 423 20.33 -17.40 19.55
C VAL A 423 20.33 -16.83 20.97
N GLU A 424 19.28 -17.10 21.74
CA GLU A 424 19.13 -16.55 23.10
C GLU A 424 20.10 -17.17 24.11
N ASN A 425 20.41 -18.46 23.99
CA ASN A 425 21.14 -19.21 25.02
C ASN A 425 22.56 -19.63 24.60
N GLY A 426 22.93 -19.44 23.32
CA GLY A 426 24.19 -19.90 22.74
C GLY A 426 24.30 -21.42 22.54
N GLN A 427 23.33 -22.18 23.02
CA GLN A 427 23.19 -23.62 22.85
C GLN A 427 21.70 -23.99 22.86
N LEU A 428 21.35 -25.07 22.17
CA LEU A 428 19.99 -25.58 22.20
C LEU A 428 19.85 -26.57 23.37
N ASP A 429 18.97 -26.26 24.32
CA ASP A 429 18.53 -27.17 25.37
C ASP A 429 17.20 -27.86 24.95
N PRO A 430 17.20 -29.18 24.66
CA PRO A 430 15.99 -29.90 24.26
C PRO A 430 14.91 -29.93 25.34
N GLU A 431 15.28 -29.89 26.62
CA GLU A 431 14.31 -29.86 27.73
C GLU A 431 13.62 -28.49 27.78
N LEU A 432 14.36 -27.41 27.52
CA LEU A 432 13.80 -26.07 27.41
C LEU A 432 12.85 -25.97 26.21
N LEU A 433 13.24 -26.49 25.04
CA LEU A 433 12.40 -26.51 23.84
C LEU A 433 11.05 -27.21 24.10
N ALA A 434 11.05 -28.30 24.87
CA ALA A 434 9.82 -29.02 25.23
C ALA A 434 8.90 -28.23 26.18
N MET A 435 9.44 -27.25 26.90
CA MET A 435 8.66 -26.35 27.78
C MET A 435 8.17 -25.08 27.06
N THR A 436 8.73 -24.75 25.89
CA THR A 436 8.33 -23.58 25.10
C THR A 436 6.96 -23.79 24.45
N SER A 437 5.95 -23.11 24.99
CA SER A 437 4.57 -23.14 24.47
C SER A 437 4.16 -21.86 23.73
N GLU A 438 5.02 -20.85 23.70
CA GLU A 438 4.73 -19.57 23.07
C GLU A 438 4.55 -19.71 21.55
N GLN A 439 3.58 -18.96 21.02
CA GLN A 439 3.36 -18.89 19.58
C GLN A 439 4.47 -18.09 18.93
N LEU A 440 5.01 -18.63 17.84
CA LEU A 440 6.08 -17.99 17.10
C LEU A 440 5.57 -16.72 16.42
N SER A 441 6.26 -15.60 16.65
CA SER A 441 6.07 -14.36 15.91
C SER A 441 7.23 -14.17 14.94
N TYR A 442 6.94 -14.20 13.63
CA TYR A 442 7.98 -14.06 12.59
C TYR A 442 8.77 -12.75 12.70
N ARG A 443 8.12 -11.69 13.21
CA ARG A 443 8.74 -10.38 13.45
C ARG A 443 9.71 -10.35 14.64
N ALA A 444 9.57 -11.30 15.56
CA ALA A 444 10.32 -11.33 16.82
C ALA A 444 11.40 -12.43 16.85
N ILE A 445 11.60 -13.17 15.74
CA ILE A 445 12.67 -14.17 15.67
C ILE A 445 14.01 -13.43 15.81
N PRO A 446 14.81 -13.74 16.84
CA PRO A 446 16.04 -13.01 17.12
C PRO A 446 17.12 -13.33 16.07
N SER A 447 18.07 -12.41 15.94
CA SER A 447 19.29 -12.58 15.15
C SER A 447 20.51 -12.52 16.07
N PHE A 448 21.58 -13.25 15.73
CA PHE A 448 22.88 -13.14 16.40
C PHE A 448 23.54 -11.78 16.19
N VAL A 449 23.21 -11.13 15.08
CA VAL A 449 23.81 -9.87 14.67
C VAL A 449 22.99 -8.71 15.23
N GLU A 450 23.62 -7.93 16.13
CA GLU A 450 23.02 -6.72 16.67
C GLU A 450 22.94 -5.64 15.59
N GLY A 451 21.76 -5.02 15.44
CA GLY A 451 21.54 -3.97 14.46
C GLY A 451 21.63 -4.42 13.00
N LYS A 452 21.43 -5.72 12.74
CA LYS A 452 21.52 -6.36 11.41
C LYS A 452 20.81 -5.57 10.30
N TYR A 453 19.60 -5.10 10.57
CA TYR A 453 18.79 -4.40 9.56
C TYR A 453 18.54 -2.95 9.92
N VAL A 454 18.63 -2.10 8.91
CA VAL A 454 18.42 -0.66 8.97
C VAL A 454 17.05 -0.31 8.38
N TYR A 455 16.35 0.64 9.00
CA TYR A 455 15.04 1.12 8.59
C TYR A 455 14.98 2.65 8.64
N VAL A 456 14.22 3.25 7.73
CA VAL A 456 13.97 4.69 7.73
C VAL A 456 13.04 5.07 8.89
N THR A 457 13.34 6.19 9.55
CA THR A 457 12.49 6.76 10.61
C THR A 457 11.40 7.67 10.03
N ASP A 458 10.52 8.19 10.89
CA ASP A 458 9.53 9.20 10.48
C ASP A 458 10.10 10.64 10.45
N ASN A 459 11.44 10.78 10.41
CA ASN A 459 12.08 12.07 10.25
C ASN A 459 11.66 12.70 8.90
N PRO A 460 11.03 13.89 8.89
CA PRO A 460 10.54 14.52 7.65
C PRO A 460 11.62 14.78 6.59
N GLU A 461 12.87 14.99 7.03
CA GLU A 461 14.00 15.26 6.13
C GLU A 461 14.31 14.06 5.25
N VAL A 462 14.56 12.89 5.84
CA VAL A 462 14.83 11.66 5.07
C VAL A 462 13.61 11.21 4.25
N ARG A 463 12.39 11.44 4.76
CA ARG A 463 11.16 11.17 3.99
C ARG A 463 11.07 12.05 2.74
N ARG A 464 11.42 13.34 2.86
CA ARG A 464 11.50 14.25 1.71
C ARG A 464 12.62 13.83 0.75
N ILE A 465 13.79 13.44 1.25
CA ILE A 465 14.90 12.93 0.41
C ILE A 465 14.45 11.70 -0.38
N GLN A 466 13.86 10.69 0.26
CA GLN A 466 13.35 9.51 -0.44
C GLN A 466 12.31 9.86 -1.49
N HIS A 467 11.37 10.76 -1.16
CA HIS A 467 10.38 11.23 -2.12
C HIS A 467 11.05 11.89 -3.33
N LEU A 468 11.95 12.85 -3.12
CA LEU A 468 12.60 13.57 -4.22
C LEU A 468 13.47 12.66 -5.10
N LEU A 469 14.18 11.70 -4.50
CA LEU A 469 15.06 10.80 -5.24
C LEU A 469 14.30 9.72 -6.03
N PHE A 470 13.28 9.12 -5.42
CA PHE A 470 12.71 7.84 -5.88
C PHE A 470 11.22 7.90 -6.24
N SER A 471 10.52 8.99 -5.94
CA SER A 471 9.11 9.14 -6.34
C SER A 471 9.00 9.60 -7.78
N ASP A 472 8.15 8.92 -8.56
CA ASP A 472 7.71 9.39 -9.88
C ASP A 472 6.79 10.62 -9.83
N GLN A 473 6.37 11.02 -8.63
CA GLN A 473 5.57 12.22 -8.39
C GLN A 473 6.41 13.45 -8.00
N ALA A 474 7.73 13.33 -7.83
CA ALA A 474 8.58 14.44 -7.35
C ALA A 474 8.83 15.54 -8.41
N VAL A 475 8.30 15.43 -9.63
CA VAL A 475 8.47 16.38 -10.76
C VAL A 475 9.95 16.62 -11.17
N LEU A 476 10.93 16.02 -10.48
CA LEU A 476 12.35 16.13 -10.78
C LEU A 476 12.85 15.13 -11.84
N GLY A 477 12.06 14.10 -12.17
CA GLY A 477 12.40 13.12 -13.22
C GLY A 477 12.22 13.64 -14.65
N TYR A 478 11.50 14.76 -14.83
CA TYR A 478 11.16 15.32 -16.14
C TYR A 478 11.75 16.72 -16.33
N ILE A 479 12.54 16.91 -17.38
CA ILE A 479 13.03 18.23 -17.81
C ILE A 479 12.28 18.66 -19.05
N ASP A 480 12.35 17.85 -20.10
CA ASP A 480 11.61 18.03 -21.34
C ASP A 480 11.35 16.69 -22.04
N GLY A 481 10.67 16.71 -23.19
CA GLY A 481 10.29 15.49 -23.91
C GLY A 481 11.48 14.65 -24.41
N SER A 482 12.69 15.20 -24.45
CA SER A 482 13.92 14.50 -24.84
C SER A 482 14.76 14.02 -23.67
N LEU A 483 14.59 14.64 -22.49
CA LEU A 483 15.36 14.34 -21.28
C LEU A 483 14.41 14.11 -20.09
N GLN A 484 14.08 12.83 -19.87
CA GLN A 484 13.16 12.39 -18.82
C GLN A 484 13.44 10.95 -18.38
N GLU A 485 13.18 10.68 -17.11
CA GLU A 485 13.14 9.34 -16.51
C GLU A 485 12.03 9.31 -15.44
N ASP A 486 11.69 8.11 -14.97
CA ASP A 486 10.65 7.94 -13.94
C ASP A 486 11.02 8.60 -12.61
N THR A 487 12.31 8.75 -12.30
CA THR A 487 12.76 9.31 -11.01
C THR A 487 13.99 10.20 -11.20
N PHE A 488 14.20 11.14 -10.27
CA PHE A 488 15.38 12.00 -10.28
C PHE A 488 16.68 11.21 -10.20
N ALA A 489 16.73 10.18 -9.35
CA ALA A 489 17.90 9.32 -9.24
C ALA A 489 18.25 8.65 -10.57
N ARG A 490 17.26 8.13 -11.30
CA ARG A 490 17.49 7.55 -12.64
C ARG A 490 17.94 8.59 -13.65
N LEU A 491 17.37 9.80 -13.59
CA LEU A 491 17.70 10.89 -14.50
C LEU A 491 19.19 11.25 -14.44
N ILE A 492 19.73 11.52 -13.24
CA ILE A 492 21.13 11.96 -13.09
C ILE A 492 22.16 10.81 -13.16
N LEU A 493 21.72 9.56 -13.01
CA LEU A 493 22.58 8.37 -13.21
C LEU A 493 22.75 8.03 -14.70
N LYS A 494 21.69 8.20 -15.50
CA LYS A 494 21.70 7.84 -16.91
C LYS A 494 22.13 8.98 -17.83
N HIS A 495 21.90 10.23 -17.41
CA HIS A 495 22.10 11.40 -18.24
C HIS A 495 23.00 12.42 -17.55
N ASP A 496 23.76 13.17 -18.34
CA ASP A 496 24.59 14.28 -17.86
C ASP A 496 23.75 15.55 -17.78
N VAL A 497 23.11 15.75 -16.62
CA VAL A 497 22.16 16.85 -16.40
C VAL A 497 22.78 17.95 -15.54
N PRO A 498 23.00 19.16 -16.08
CA PRO A 498 23.46 20.31 -15.29
C PRO A 498 22.31 20.94 -14.50
N TYR A 499 22.62 21.63 -13.40
CA TYR A 499 21.64 22.33 -12.55
C TYR A 499 20.76 23.31 -13.35
N GLU A 500 21.34 24.00 -14.32
CA GLU A 500 20.67 25.02 -15.12
C GLU A 500 19.58 24.46 -16.04
N ALA A 501 19.61 23.15 -16.32
CA ALA A 501 18.58 22.48 -17.11
C ALA A 501 17.23 22.42 -16.39
N PHE A 502 17.22 22.50 -15.06
CA PHE A 502 16.00 22.48 -14.26
C PHE A 502 15.32 23.85 -14.25
N ALA A 503 13.98 23.84 -14.31
CA ALA A 503 13.16 25.04 -14.22
C ALA A 503 13.20 25.64 -12.80
N GLU A 504 12.89 26.93 -12.67
CA GLU A 504 12.94 27.64 -11.39
C GLU A 504 12.13 26.96 -10.27
N HIS A 505 10.98 26.37 -10.60
CA HIS A 505 10.14 25.66 -9.65
C HIS A 505 10.74 24.32 -9.17
N GLN A 506 11.64 23.70 -9.93
CA GLN A 506 12.32 22.45 -9.56
C GLN A 506 13.59 22.70 -8.75
N ARG A 507 14.24 23.86 -8.94
CA ARG A 507 15.54 24.18 -8.33
C ARG A 507 15.51 24.17 -6.81
N ALA A 508 14.42 24.61 -6.18
CA ALA A 508 14.28 24.61 -4.72
C ALA A 508 14.38 23.20 -4.10
N ASP A 509 13.91 22.17 -4.79
CA ASP A 509 14.03 20.79 -4.32
C ASP A 509 15.43 20.22 -4.55
N ILE A 510 16.12 20.65 -5.61
CA ILE A 510 17.52 20.30 -5.86
C ILE A 510 18.43 20.97 -4.84
N ASP A 511 18.21 22.25 -4.56
CA ASP A 511 18.97 23.01 -3.56
C ASP A 511 18.85 22.34 -2.18
N PHE A 512 17.66 21.85 -1.82
CA PHE A 512 17.46 21.06 -0.60
C PHE A 512 18.32 19.77 -0.58
N LEU A 513 18.41 19.04 -1.70
CA LEU A 513 19.26 17.84 -1.80
C LEU A 513 20.76 18.19 -1.74
N VAL A 514 21.16 19.33 -2.27
CA VAL A 514 22.54 19.82 -2.23
C VAL A 514 22.93 20.26 -0.82
N GLU A 515 22.09 21.05 -0.16
CA GLU A 515 22.28 21.49 1.23
C GLU A 515 22.33 20.30 2.19
N GLY A 516 21.51 19.27 1.96
CA GLY A 516 21.52 18.02 2.72
C GLY A 516 22.72 17.10 2.47
N GLY A 517 23.59 17.45 1.51
CA GLY A 517 24.77 16.66 1.13
C GLY A 517 24.42 15.36 0.41
N ILE A 518 23.25 15.27 -0.23
CA ILE A 518 22.81 14.10 -1.00
C ILE A 518 23.32 14.20 -2.43
N VAL A 519 23.23 15.40 -3.01
CA VAL A 519 23.64 15.73 -4.37
C VAL A 519 24.75 16.77 -4.31
N GLU A 520 25.73 16.68 -5.19
CA GLU A 520 26.71 17.73 -5.40
C GLU A 520 26.37 18.54 -6.65
N ASN A 521 26.53 19.86 -6.52
CA ASN A 521 26.42 20.81 -7.61
C ASN A 521 27.74 21.57 -7.75
N GLU A 522 28.65 21.02 -8.57
CA GLU A 522 29.90 21.69 -8.92
C GLU A 522 29.69 22.58 -10.15
N ASN A 523 30.15 23.84 -10.07
CA ASN A 523 29.94 24.83 -11.12
C ASN A 523 30.38 24.33 -12.51
N GLY A 524 29.45 24.29 -13.46
CA GLY A 524 29.70 23.87 -14.84
C GLY A 524 29.82 22.34 -15.03
N LYS A 525 29.51 21.53 -14.03
CA LYS A 525 29.45 20.07 -14.13
C LYS A 525 28.02 19.54 -13.97
N PRO A 526 27.72 18.33 -14.49
CA PRO A 526 26.46 17.65 -14.22
C PRO A 526 26.27 17.39 -12.72
N LEU A 527 25.01 17.37 -12.26
CA LEU A 527 24.67 16.95 -10.91
C LEU A 527 25.08 15.49 -10.69
N ARG A 528 25.66 15.19 -9.53
CA ARG A 528 26.07 13.84 -9.11
C ARG A 528 25.67 13.59 -7.67
N PHE A 529 25.66 12.33 -7.24
CA PHE A 529 25.51 12.02 -5.83
C PHE A 529 26.80 12.34 -5.08
N ALA A 530 26.69 13.11 -3.99
CA ALA A 530 27.84 13.51 -3.20
C ALA A 530 28.52 12.31 -2.49
N ASN A 531 27.72 11.31 -2.11
CA ASN A 531 28.21 10.07 -1.52
C ASN A 531 27.47 8.85 -2.12
N LEU A 532 28.16 8.07 -2.95
CA LEU A 532 27.59 6.88 -3.59
C LEU A 532 27.20 5.79 -2.58
N ALA A 533 27.94 5.66 -1.47
CA ALA A 533 27.66 4.67 -0.43
C ALA A 533 26.36 5.02 0.33
N GLN A 534 26.14 6.31 0.63
CA GLN A 534 24.88 6.79 1.19
C GLN A 534 23.72 6.59 0.19
N PHE A 535 23.93 6.88 -1.08
CA PHE A 535 22.92 6.66 -2.12
C PHE A 535 22.53 5.18 -2.23
N GLU A 536 23.50 4.27 -2.21
CA GLU A 536 23.27 2.82 -2.25
C GLU A 536 22.38 2.36 -1.08
N VAL A 537 22.65 2.86 0.12
CA VAL A 537 21.83 2.57 1.32
C VAL A 537 20.41 3.13 1.15
N LEU A 538 20.26 4.37 0.71
CA LEU A 538 18.96 4.99 0.44
C LEU A 538 18.17 4.22 -0.62
N LEU A 539 18.85 3.71 -1.66
CA LEU A 539 18.25 2.89 -2.70
C LEU A 539 17.78 1.53 -2.16
N SER A 540 18.59 0.88 -1.32
CA SER A 540 18.22 -0.37 -0.63
C SER A 540 16.98 -0.17 0.24
N LEU A 541 16.98 0.89 1.07
CA LEU A 541 15.85 1.29 1.92
C LEU A 541 14.59 1.63 1.11
N ASN A 542 14.72 2.12 -0.12
CA ASN A 542 13.58 2.36 -1.00
C ASN A 542 13.05 1.04 -1.60
N ASN A 543 13.94 0.22 -2.16
CA ASN A 543 13.56 -0.96 -2.92
C ASN A 543 13.09 -2.13 -2.05
N PHE A 544 13.65 -2.26 -0.85
CA PHE A 544 13.40 -3.37 0.08
C PHE A 544 12.75 -2.93 1.40
N GLU A 545 12.50 -1.62 1.60
CA GLU A 545 12.03 -1.04 2.87
C GLU A 545 12.96 -1.35 4.07
N ALA A 546 14.17 -1.85 3.81
CA ALA A 546 15.20 -2.22 4.76
C ALA A 546 16.56 -2.28 4.05
N ALA A 547 17.65 -2.17 4.81
CA ALA A 547 19.01 -2.43 4.34
C ALA A 547 19.75 -3.36 5.31
N SER A 548 20.68 -4.19 4.80
CA SER A 548 21.47 -5.13 5.62
C SER A 548 22.81 -4.51 5.99
N PHE A 549 22.98 -4.12 7.26
CA PHE A 549 24.12 -3.33 7.73
C PHE A 549 25.46 -4.01 7.41
N ASN A 550 25.67 -5.24 7.90
CA ASN A 550 26.95 -5.94 7.76
C ASN A 550 27.24 -6.46 6.34
N ARG A 551 26.22 -6.56 5.46
CA ARG A 551 26.42 -6.96 4.06
C ARG A 551 26.80 -5.81 3.15
N HIS A 552 26.65 -4.56 3.61
CA HIS A 552 27.11 -3.38 2.90
C HIS A 552 28.62 -3.17 3.07
N SER A 553 29.23 -2.45 2.12
CA SER A 553 30.64 -2.04 2.21
C SER A 553 30.93 -1.18 3.45
N GLN A 554 32.19 -1.09 3.89
CA GLN A 554 32.56 -0.24 5.03
C GLN A 554 32.13 1.22 4.84
N ALA A 555 32.28 1.78 3.64
CA ALA A 555 31.85 3.15 3.35
C ALA A 555 30.32 3.33 3.50
N SER A 556 29.56 2.29 3.17
CA SER A 556 28.09 2.27 3.29
C SER A 556 27.67 2.07 4.75
N GLN A 557 28.43 1.30 5.54
CA GLN A 557 28.25 1.19 7.00
C GLN A 557 28.51 2.53 7.70
N ASP A 558 29.61 3.21 7.37
CA ASP A 558 29.93 4.55 7.89
C ASP A 558 28.80 5.55 7.54
N ALA A 559 28.29 5.49 6.31
CA ALA A 559 27.15 6.31 5.88
C ALA A 559 25.87 6.01 6.69
N ILE A 560 25.60 4.75 7.04
CA ILE A 560 24.47 4.37 7.90
C ILE A 560 24.64 4.98 9.30
N GLU A 561 25.84 4.93 9.88
CA GLU A 561 26.10 5.52 11.19
C GLU A 561 25.90 7.04 11.19
N GLU A 562 26.34 7.74 10.15
CA GLU A 562 26.05 9.17 9.96
C GLU A 562 24.55 9.44 9.85
N MET A 563 23.83 8.61 9.07
CA MET A 563 22.36 8.72 8.94
C MET A 563 21.65 8.47 10.27
N GLU A 564 22.15 7.55 11.10
CA GLU A 564 21.60 7.28 12.44
C GLU A 564 21.85 8.45 13.39
N GLN A 565 23.03 9.08 13.34
CA GLN A 565 23.32 10.30 14.10
C GLN A 565 22.39 11.47 13.72
N LYS A 566 21.98 11.56 12.45
CA LYS A 566 20.95 12.51 11.98
C LYS A 566 19.52 12.10 12.35
N GLY A 567 19.33 10.91 12.95
CA GLY A 567 18.02 10.36 13.26
C GLY A 567 17.21 9.96 12.02
N TRP A 568 17.85 9.76 10.87
CA TRP A 568 17.20 9.38 9.62
C TRP A 568 16.88 7.89 9.56
N VAL A 569 17.70 7.06 10.21
CA VAL A 569 17.54 5.61 10.24
C VAL A 569 17.67 5.05 11.64
N THR A 570 17.17 3.83 11.82
CA THR A 570 17.26 3.05 13.06
C THR A 570 17.55 1.59 12.74
N ARG A 571 18.14 0.85 13.68
CA ARG A 571 18.56 -0.53 13.50
C ARG A 571 17.70 -1.52 14.31
N ARG A 572 17.57 -2.76 13.80
CA ARG A 572 16.91 -3.88 14.51
C ARG A 572 17.68 -5.19 14.31
N SER A 573 17.55 -6.07 15.31
CA SER A 573 18.28 -7.34 15.43
C SER A 573 17.36 -8.56 15.30
N SER A 574 16.54 -8.61 14.25
CA SER A 574 15.67 -9.76 13.94
C SER A 574 16.25 -10.58 12.79
N LEU A 575 15.93 -11.89 12.74
CA LEU A 575 16.36 -12.78 11.64
C LEU A 575 15.83 -12.30 10.29
N LEU A 576 14.53 -11.96 10.26
CA LEU A 576 13.81 -11.46 9.09
C LEU A 576 13.65 -9.95 9.17
N THR A 577 13.61 -9.29 8.00
CA THR A 577 13.20 -7.88 7.94
C THR A 577 11.70 -7.74 8.22
N ALA A 578 11.22 -6.51 8.46
CA ALA A 578 9.79 -6.27 8.63
C ALA A 578 8.94 -6.66 7.39
N PRO A 579 9.34 -6.31 6.15
CA PRO A 579 8.65 -6.80 4.95
C PRO A 579 8.68 -8.33 4.79
N GLU A 580 9.82 -8.96 5.08
CA GLU A 580 9.95 -10.43 5.05
C GLU A 580 9.02 -11.09 6.06
N SER A 581 8.99 -10.60 7.30
CA SER A 581 8.08 -11.10 8.35
C SER A 581 6.60 -10.93 7.96
N SER A 582 6.27 -9.78 7.36
CA SER A 582 4.92 -9.49 6.87
C SER A 582 4.52 -10.44 5.75
N TYR A 583 5.44 -10.77 4.84
CA TYR A 583 5.23 -11.75 3.78
C TYR A 583 4.98 -13.17 4.35
N PHE A 584 5.76 -13.59 5.35
CA PHE A 584 5.52 -14.87 6.03
C PHE A 584 4.15 -14.90 6.72
N ASN A 585 3.77 -13.82 7.41
CA ASN A 585 2.43 -13.69 7.99
C ASN A 585 1.35 -13.79 6.91
N TYR A 586 1.46 -13.02 5.84
CA TYR A 586 0.53 -13.06 4.70
C TYR A 586 0.35 -14.48 4.15
N MET A 587 1.44 -15.22 3.91
CA MET A 587 1.38 -16.56 3.35
C MET A 587 0.81 -17.61 4.32
N LEU A 588 1.21 -17.55 5.59
CA LEU A 588 0.97 -18.65 6.53
C LEU A 588 -0.27 -18.46 7.40
N ASN A 589 -0.65 -17.23 7.74
CA ASN A 589 -1.68 -16.98 8.74
C ASN A 589 -2.50 -15.70 8.46
N GLN A 590 -3.55 -15.46 9.26
CA GLN A 590 -4.36 -14.24 9.20
C GLN A 590 -4.15 -13.32 10.43
N SER A 591 -2.98 -13.40 11.07
CA SER A 591 -2.69 -12.59 12.27
C SER A 591 -2.61 -11.10 11.92
N GLU A 592 -1.89 -10.78 10.84
CA GLU A 592 -1.62 -9.41 10.38
C GLU A 592 -2.53 -9.02 9.22
N PHE A 593 -2.66 -9.88 8.21
CA PHE A 593 -3.39 -9.58 6.97
C PHE A 593 -4.61 -10.49 6.79
N SER A 594 -5.65 -9.94 6.18
CA SER A 594 -6.96 -10.58 6.01
C SER A 594 -7.16 -11.25 4.65
N ASN A 595 -6.37 -10.83 3.65
CA ASN A 595 -6.42 -11.29 2.25
C ASN A 595 -5.36 -12.35 1.92
N GLY A 596 -4.67 -12.91 2.91
CA GLY A 596 -3.66 -13.95 2.72
C GLY A 596 -4.25 -15.34 2.49
N PRO A 597 -3.50 -16.27 1.86
CA PRO A 597 -3.95 -17.65 1.61
C PRO A 597 -4.12 -18.50 2.87
N ASP A 598 -3.60 -18.06 4.03
CA ASP A 598 -3.79 -18.68 5.33
C ASP A 598 -3.32 -20.15 5.37
N LEU A 599 -2.20 -20.45 4.70
CA LEU A 599 -1.79 -21.82 4.37
C LEU A 599 -1.61 -22.70 5.61
N ARG A 600 -0.92 -22.20 6.66
CA ARG A 600 -0.68 -22.99 7.89
C ARG A 600 -1.97 -23.19 8.66
N ASN A 601 -2.75 -22.14 8.90
CA ASN A 601 -3.98 -22.25 9.69
C ASN A 601 -5.01 -23.17 9.01
N ARG A 602 -5.17 -23.09 7.69
CA ARG A 602 -6.07 -23.98 6.94
C ARG A 602 -5.72 -25.45 7.12
N TYR A 603 -4.43 -25.78 7.00
CA TYR A 603 -3.94 -27.16 7.06
C TYR A 603 -3.82 -27.71 8.48
N LEU A 604 -3.58 -26.86 9.49
CA LEU A 604 -3.56 -27.24 10.91
C LEU A 604 -4.94 -27.37 11.53
N HIS A 605 -5.91 -26.54 11.12
CA HIS A 605 -7.26 -26.51 11.70
C HIS A 605 -8.32 -27.24 10.88
N GLY A 606 -7.93 -27.95 9.81
CA GLY A 606 -8.82 -28.83 9.07
C GLY A 606 -9.82 -28.09 8.17
N SER A 607 -9.57 -26.82 7.82
CA SER A 607 -10.43 -26.00 6.96
C SER A 607 -9.95 -25.92 5.50
N GLN A 608 -8.98 -26.77 5.13
CA GLN A 608 -8.69 -27.04 3.71
C GLN A 608 -9.91 -27.62 2.99
N ALA A 609 -10.04 -27.40 1.68
CA ALA A 609 -11.14 -27.99 0.93
C ALA A 609 -11.04 -29.52 0.99
N ASP A 610 -12.14 -30.19 1.34
CA ASP A 610 -12.23 -31.66 1.22
C ASP A 610 -12.29 -31.99 -0.27
N GLY A 611 -11.21 -32.57 -0.80
CA GLY A 611 -11.20 -33.02 -2.18
C GLY A 611 -9.91 -33.74 -2.52
N GLU A 612 -10.04 -34.84 -3.25
CA GLU A 612 -8.97 -35.65 -3.85
C GLU A 612 -8.09 -34.87 -4.86
N ASP A 613 -8.11 -33.53 -4.85
CA ASP A 613 -7.32 -32.68 -5.74
C ASP A 613 -5.92 -32.48 -5.18
N ASP A 614 -5.08 -33.47 -5.45
CA ASP A 614 -3.66 -33.49 -5.11
C ASP A 614 -2.90 -32.22 -5.59
N ARG A 615 -3.45 -31.46 -6.56
CA ARG A 615 -2.85 -30.21 -7.05
C ARG A 615 -2.87 -29.09 -6.03
N GLU A 616 -3.94 -28.92 -5.25
CA GLU A 616 -3.99 -27.86 -4.20
C GLU A 616 -2.99 -28.18 -3.09
N HIS A 617 -2.85 -29.46 -2.75
CA HIS A 617 -1.88 -29.93 -1.77
C HIS A 617 -0.44 -29.79 -2.29
N PHE A 618 -0.17 -30.14 -3.55
CA PHE A 618 1.12 -29.92 -4.19
C PHE A 618 1.48 -28.43 -4.23
N HIS A 619 0.56 -27.56 -4.65
CA HIS A 619 0.77 -26.12 -4.66
C HIS A 619 1.10 -25.58 -3.26
N THR A 620 0.38 -26.04 -2.24
CA THR A 620 0.64 -25.67 -0.84
C THR A 620 2.01 -26.16 -0.36
N TYR A 621 2.36 -27.41 -0.69
CA TYR A 621 3.65 -28.01 -0.37
C TYR A 621 4.81 -27.21 -0.95
N ILE A 622 4.73 -26.82 -2.22
CA ILE A 622 5.76 -26.00 -2.88
C ILE A 622 5.89 -24.62 -2.21
N HIS A 623 4.78 -23.97 -1.82
CA HIS A 623 4.87 -22.71 -1.06
C HIS A 623 5.52 -22.89 0.31
N ALA A 624 5.18 -23.96 1.05
CA ALA A 624 5.81 -24.27 2.32
C ALA A 624 7.32 -24.51 2.16
N LEU A 625 7.71 -25.24 1.12
CA LEU A 625 9.10 -25.54 0.80
C LEU A 625 9.88 -24.26 0.42
N ARG A 626 9.28 -23.35 -0.37
CA ARG A 626 9.89 -22.05 -0.70
C ARG A 626 10.16 -21.22 0.56
N LEU A 627 9.21 -21.18 1.49
CA LEU A 627 9.36 -20.45 2.75
C LEU A 627 10.46 -21.09 3.63
N LEU A 628 10.56 -22.42 3.65
CA LEU A 628 11.64 -23.10 4.38
C LEU A 628 13.01 -22.84 3.75
N VAL A 629 13.13 -22.86 2.42
CA VAL A 629 14.36 -22.47 1.71
C VAL A 629 14.73 -21.03 2.04
N ALA A 630 13.76 -20.12 2.06
CA ALA A 630 13.99 -18.74 2.46
C ALA A 630 14.57 -18.65 3.88
N LEU A 631 14.01 -19.41 4.85
CA LEU A 631 14.55 -19.44 6.21
C LEU A 631 15.98 -20.01 6.26
N VAL A 632 16.30 -21.05 5.49
CA VAL A 632 17.66 -21.58 5.37
C VAL A 632 18.63 -20.50 4.89
N ILE A 633 18.28 -19.74 3.86
CA ILE A 633 19.10 -18.60 3.39
C ILE A 633 19.31 -17.59 4.51
N LYS A 634 18.26 -17.22 5.25
CA LYS A 634 18.34 -16.20 6.31
C LYS A 634 19.13 -16.67 7.54
N ILE A 635 18.99 -17.94 7.93
CA ILE A 635 19.73 -18.56 9.04
C ILE A 635 21.21 -18.65 8.68
N ASN A 636 21.52 -19.12 7.47
CA ASN A 636 22.90 -19.18 6.99
C ASN A 636 23.55 -17.80 6.98
N ASP A 637 22.87 -16.81 6.41
CA ASP A 637 23.32 -15.42 6.40
C ASP A 637 23.61 -14.87 7.80
N ASP A 638 22.75 -15.16 8.77
CA ASP A 638 22.92 -14.71 10.16
C ASP A 638 24.16 -15.33 10.83
N LEU A 639 24.39 -16.62 10.60
CA LEU A 639 25.53 -17.34 11.17
C LEU A 639 26.86 -16.97 10.48
N GLU A 640 26.86 -16.77 9.16
CA GLU A 640 28.04 -16.25 8.45
C GLU A 640 28.48 -14.89 9.00
N LEU A 641 27.53 -14.00 9.25
CA LEU A 641 27.80 -12.69 9.83
C LEU A 641 28.24 -12.77 11.29
N ARG A 642 27.76 -13.76 12.06
CA ARG A 642 28.22 -14.03 13.42
C ARG A 642 29.71 -14.38 13.46
N GLU A 643 30.20 -15.20 12.52
CA GLU A 643 31.62 -15.58 12.46
C GLU A 643 32.52 -14.45 11.91
N SER A 644 31.93 -13.51 11.16
CA SER A 644 32.66 -12.41 10.52
C SER A 644 32.85 -11.19 11.43
N ASN A 645 32.04 -11.07 12.48
CA ASN A 645 32.08 -10.01 13.49
C ASN A 645 32.82 -10.48 14.75
#